data_AF-A0A3S9MKE2-F1
#
_entry.id   AF-A0A3S9MKE2-F1
#
_cell.length_a   1.000
_cell.length_b   1.000
_cell.length_c   1.000
_cell.angle_alpha   90.00
_cell.angle_beta   90.00
_cell.angle_gamma   90.00
#
_symmetry.space_group_name_H-M   'P 1'
#
loop_
_entity.id
_entity.type
_entity.pdbx_description
1 polymer ?
#
loop_
_entity_poly.entity_id
_entity_poly.type
_entity_poly.pdbx_seq_one_letter_code
_entity_poly.pdbx_strand_id
1 'polypeptide(L)'
;MIQTHESRGSQAPAIAEEDATNVTGKHTQGGTGITSTGEGNSPLSSEHRAFLNGQAITDEVLAEFGVRTVTRDEALAAGLPPYFVRSGGILFTWTRQDGTTVSQFLPDEPVIQDDGKPAKYVFPQGSGSVLTVFRRAADGEPYLFVEGTKQSLAVTSWAPEGWGVVGTPGCTTWYGEELDWAEDHEVVAMFDKDVNGNPRVWDAASELRDALDLVDAGKVRFARLAGAGAKDGMDDVLGRKAPDRRAALIVKLRDKATGNLGRRPAQRLDPEESAPPDTGGRVGVAVNRDRREVIGKILTAIKDEWDGRELFNFGGAITRLAGSALEPLEKGAFLKLLTDAVAAYNYTPGTATRPAKYEPAWPDTQTVSAVLSCARDFLPLERVMRAPYVRRDGTVCAEPGYDAASCTWLELDEGVKVDVPDDPSPEQIAAALELLRDELLGDMPFPSDADRANALAALLTPFIRDRIDLAPLAVVDGNGMGVGKNLFADVLSIIVFGGPAEPRPLSGDNEEVRKTLTAALRHGESLVVFDEAHTLQGTALAQVLTAETWKDRVLGVSEDIRLPNNVTWVALGNNVRVNGDITRRVYWIKLAPTYANPQDRPADSFRHPHLKDWAREHRSELLTAVLTLIRAWYVAGCPFRPGAESFGSFGKWERTVGGILQTAGQTGFLEGLRAKREESDFAGSAWLEHLAWLHERFGGGGFTTGDVDRERSRDPRNFASPPGLEDITPDWTRRLGYVYRGVLDRNRAGYTLVKVGLGHNKVVKYGIKKEGSGGDGGDGGDVSPSFSGNGFKPSVPAPARNAFPGGGVVGSPPSPPSPPAGCLGRPHCQPDPFADGLVIVHVPDCPERP
;
A
#
# COMPACT_ATOMS: atom_id res chain seq x y z
N MET A 1 -43.47 19.08 12.59
CA MET A 1 -43.34 19.97 11.42
C MET A 1 -43.12 19.05 10.21
N ILE A 2 -44.20 18.51 9.62
CA ILE A 2 -44.85 18.96 8.35
C ILE A 2 -43.86 18.79 7.18
N GLN A 3 -44.05 18.03 6.08
CA GLN A 3 -45.06 17.16 5.44
C GLN A 3 -44.32 16.49 4.25
N THR A 4 -44.24 15.17 4.07
CA THR A 4 -45.04 14.27 3.18
C THR A 4 -45.66 14.84 1.89
N HIS A 5 -45.34 14.22 0.74
CA HIS A 5 -46.22 13.95 -0.43
C HIS A 5 -45.55 12.80 -1.25
N GLU A 6 -45.99 11.54 -1.14
CA GLU A 6 -47.09 10.85 -1.86
C GLU A 6 -47.09 11.01 -3.39
N SER A 7 -46.65 9.96 -4.09
CA SER A 7 -46.96 9.69 -5.51
C SER A 7 -48.02 8.59 -5.60
N ARG A 8 -49.15 8.91 -6.24
CA ARG A 8 -50.20 7.95 -6.62
C ARG A 8 -49.98 7.51 -8.07
N GLY A 9 -50.15 6.21 -8.30
CA GLY A 9 -50.09 5.60 -9.63
C GLY A 9 -51.28 5.93 -10.51
N SER A 10 -51.11 5.64 -11.81
CA SER A 10 -52.20 5.47 -12.76
C SER A 10 -51.91 4.26 -13.63
N GLN A 11 -52.93 3.42 -13.73
CA GLN A 11 -53.00 2.13 -14.40
C GLN A 11 -52.90 2.25 -15.92
N ALA A 12 -52.28 1.24 -16.54
CA ALA A 12 -52.45 0.92 -17.96
C ALA A 12 -53.60 -0.08 -18.12
N PRO A 13 -54.42 -0.01 -19.19
CA PRO A 13 -55.23 -1.13 -19.62
C PRO A 13 -54.54 -1.93 -20.72
N ALA A 14 -54.68 -3.24 -20.61
CA ALA A 14 -54.30 -4.26 -21.58
C ALA A 14 -55.15 -4.18 -22.86
N ILE A 15 -54.57 -4.56 -24.00
CA ILE A 15 -55.31 -5.02 -25.17
C ILE A 15 -54.70 -6.35 -25.60
N ALA A 16 -55.60 -7.32 -25.74
CA ALA A 16 -55.36 -8.72 -26.05
C ALA A 16 -55.14 -8.97 -27.55
N GLU A 17 -54.59 -10.16 -27.79
CA GLU A 17 -54.43 -10.89 -29.04
C GLU A 17 -55.67 -10.89 -29.95
N GLU A 18 -55.45 -10.94 -31.26
CA GLU A 18 -55.84 -12.10 -32.07
C GLU A 18 -55.33 -11.96 -33.52
N ASP A 19 -54.65 -13.03 -33.96
CA ASP A 19 -54.80 -13.72 -35.25
C ASP A 19 -54.66 -12.96 -36.59
N ALA A 20 -54.13 -13.55 -37.65
CA ALA A 20 -53.51 -14.84 -37.88
C ALA A 20 -52.96 -14.83 -39.31
N THR A 21 -52.00 -15.73 -39.53
CA THR A 21 -51.72 -16.46 -40.78
C THR A 21 -51.16 -15.67 -41.97
N ASN A 22 -49.88 -15.89 -42.30
CA ASN A 22 -49.39 -16.94 -43.21
C ASN A 22 -49.82 -16.73 -44.67
N VAL A 23 -48.86 -16.52 -45.57
CA VAL A 23 -48.54 -17.50 -46.63
C VAL A 23 -47.31 -17.02 -47.42
N THR A 24 -46.37 -17.96 -47.47
CA THR A 24 -45.20 -18.15 -48.33
C THR A 24 -45.31 -17.70 -49.78
N GLY A 25 -44.22 -17.20 -50.36
CA GLY A 25 -44.08 -17.13 -51.83
C GLY A 25 -42.73 -16.59 -52.30
N LYS A 26 -41.86 -17.50 -52.73
CA LYS A 26 -40.47 -17.30 -53.19
C LYS A 26 -40.39 -16.89 -54.67
N HIS A 27 -39.35 -16.12 -55.00
CA HIS A 27 -38.65 -15.96 -56.31
C HIS A 27 -39.48 -15.35 -57.46
N THR A 28 -38.96 -14.54 -58.38
CA THR A 28 -37.72 -14.62 -59.18
C THR A 28 -37.38 -13.25 -59.81
N GLN A 29 -36.09 -13.02 -60.08
CA GLN A 29 -35.56 -11.94 -60.91
C GLN A 29 -36.01 -12.03 -62.38
N GLY A 30 -36.04 -10.88 -63.07
CA GLY A 30 -36.04 -10.77 -64.53
C GLY A 30 -36.24 -9.34 -65.01
N GLY A 31 -35.20 -8.71 -65.57
CA GLY A 31 -35.21 -7.33 -66.05
C GLY A 31 -35.54 -7.17 -67.55
N THR A 32 -35.24 -5.95 -68.05
CA THR A 32 -35.50 -5.33 -69.39
C THR A 32 -36.89 -4.67 -69.52
N GLY A 33 -37.11 -3.48 -70.09
CA GLY A 33 -36.24 -2.46 -70.70
C GLY A 33 -37.08 -1.23 -71.12
N ILE A 34 -36.58 -0.03 -70.80
CA ILE A 34 -36.63 1.29 -71.50
C ILE A 34 -37.88 1.67 -72.33
N THR A 35 -38.60 2.74 -71.96
CA THR A 35 -38.69 4.05 -72.67
C THR A 35 -39.83 4.96 -72.15
N SER A 36 -39.59 6.28 -72.26
CA SER A 36 -40.53 7.42 -72.28
C SER A 36 -40.71 8.28 -71.01
N THR A 37 -39.87 9.31 -70.92
CA THR A 37 -40.24 10.75 -70.79
C THR A 37 -41.27 11.17 -69.74
N GLY A 38 -40.79 11.93 -68.74
CA GLY A 38 -41.58 12.77 -67.84
C GLY A 38 -41.07 12.67 -66.39
N GLU A 39 -39.93 13.31 -66.09
CA GLU A 39 -39.37 13.32 -64.73
C GLU A 39 -40.37 13.94 -63.73
N GLY A 40 -40.71 13.14 -62.72
CA GLY A 40 -41.70 13.45 -61.72
C GLY A 40 -41.18 14.45 -60.69
N ASN A 41 -41.68 15.68 -60.76
CA ASN A 41 -41.73 16.54 -59.60
C ASN A 41 -42.91 16.09 -58.72
N SER A 42 -42.63 15.26 -57.70
CA SER A 42 -43.61 15.01 -56.65
C SER A 42 -43.98 16.34 -55.97
N PRO A 43 -45.26 16.74 -55.93
CA PRO A 43 -45.65 18.02 -55.33
C PRO A 43 -45.41 18.02 -53.81
N LEU A 44 -45.23 19.21 -53.23
CA LEU A 44 -45.21 19.40 -51.78
C LEU A 44 -46.44 18.75 -51.11
N SER A 45 -46.20 17.98 -50.04
CA SER A 45 -47.28 17.46 -49.20
C SER A 45 -48.10 18.61 -48.60
N SER A 46 -49.37 18.36 -48.28
CA SER A 46 -50.24 19.38 -47.67
C SER A 46 -49.68 19.90 -46.34
N GLU A 47 -49.00 19.05 -45.58
CA GLU A 47 -48.37 19.40 -44.31
C GLU A 47 -47.14 20.30 -44.50
N HIS A 48 -46.22 19.92 -45.40
CA HIS A 48 -45.03 20.73 -45.71
C HIS A 48 -45.41 22.08 -46.34
N ARG A 49 -46.45 22.09 -47.19
CA ARG A 49 -46.99 23.33 -47.74
C ARG A 49 -47.55 24.24 -46.64
N ALA A 50 -48.35 23.70 -45.72
CA ALA A 50 -48.89 24.49 -44.61
C ALA A 50 -47.78 25.04 -43.70
N PHE A 51 -46.74 24.25 -43.44
CA PHE A 51 -45.57 24.65 -42.67
C PHE A 51 -44.82 25.84 -43.31
N LEU A 52 -44.50 25.75 -44.60
CA LEU A 52 -43.77 26.80 -45.33
C LEU A 52 -44.63 28.06 -45.54
N ASN A 53 -45.93 27.90 -45.81
CA ASN A 53 -46.86 29.03 -45.93
C ASN A 53 -47.05 29.77 -44.60
N GLY A 54 -47.01 29.04 -43.48
CA GLY A 54 -47.00 29.59 -42.12
C GLY A 54 -45.78 30.49 -41.84
N GLN A 55 -44.69 30.27 -42.58
CA GLN A 55 -43.46 31.08 -42.54
C GLN A 55 -43.38 32.11 -43.68
N ALA A 56 -44.53 32.48 -44.23
CA ALA A 56 -44.69 33.50 -45.25
C ALA A 56 -44.01 33.21 -46.59
N ILE A 57 -43.84 31.95 -46.97
CA ILE A 57 -43.43 31.59 -48.33
C ILE A 57 -44.69 31.35 -49.16
N THR A 58 -44.79 31.88 -50.38
CA THR A 58 -45.99 31.67 -51.22
C THR A 58 -45.85 30.43 -52.09
N ASP A 59 -46.98 29.87 -52.51
CA ASP A 59 -47.01 28.67 -53.36
C ASP A 59 -46.33 28.91 -54.72
N GLU A 60 -46.38 30.13 -55.24
CA GLU A 60 -45.70 30.52 -56.48
C GLU A 60 -44.18 30.40 -56.33
N VAL A 61 -43.61 30.94 -55.25
CA VAL A 61 -42.17 30.86 -54.98
C VAL A 61 -41.73 29.42 -54.68
N LEU A 62 -42.54 28.66 -53.95
CA LEU A 62 -42.25 27.24 -53.70
C LEU A 62 -42.17 26.43 -55.00
N ALA A 63 -43.10 26.69 -55.93
CA ALA A 63 -43.11 26.04 -57.24
C ALA A 63 -41.94 26.50 -58.13
N GLU A 64 -41.67 27.80 -58.17
CA GLU A 64 -40.60 28.41 -58.98
C GLU A 64 -39.22 27.86 -58.62
N PHE A 65 -38.92 27.72 -57.33
CA PHE A 65 -37.62 27.23 -56.85
C PHE A 65 -37.61 25.72 -56.55
N GLY A 66 -38.57 24.98 -57.09
CA GLY A 66 -38.59 23.52 -57.08
C GLY A 66 -38.59 22.90 -55.69
N VAL A 67 -39.18 23.57 -54.70
CA VAL A 67 -39.28 23.05 -53.33
C VAL A 67 -40.27 21.90 -53.32
N ARG A 68 -39.85 20.72 -52.85
CA ARG A 68 -40.66 19.50 -52.92
C ARG A 68 -40.50 18.63 -51.68
N THR A 69 -41.53 17.82 -51.42
CA THR A 69 -41.44 16.74 -50.44
C THR A 69 -40.73 15.56 -51.08
N VAL A 70 -39.80 14.96 -50.36
CA VAL A 70 -39.04 13.79 -50.81
C VAL A 70 -39.14 12.68 -49.78
N THR A 71 -39.27 11.46 -50.27
CA THR A 71 -39.07 10.25 -49.49
C THR A 71 -37.60 10.08 -49.12
N ARG A 72 -37.32 9.18 -48.18
CA ARG A 72 -35.94 8.81 -47.82
C ARG A 72 -35.12 8.39 -49.03
N ASP A 73 -35.68 7.55 -49.90
CA ASP A 73 -34.94 7.02 -51.06
C ASP A 73 -34.65 8.11 -52.10
N GLU A 74 -35.58 9.04 -52.31
CA GLU A 74 -35.37 10.21 -53.18
C GLU A 74 -34.32 11.18 -52.60
N ALA A 75 -34.29 11.37 -51.28
CA ALA A 75 -33.27 12.16 -50.60
C ALA A 75 -31.87 11.52 -50.75
N LEU A 76 -31.76 10.19 -50.58
CA LEU A 76 -30.51 9.46 -50.82
C LEU A 76 -30.06 9.57 -52.28
N ALA A 77 -30.99 9.48 -53.23
CA ALA A 77 -30.71 9.65 -54.66
C ALA A 77 -30.22 11.06 -55.01
N ALA A 78 -30.57 12.07 -54.22
CA ALA A 78 -30.08 13.45 -54.34
C ALA A 78 -28.65 13.65 -53.79
N GLY A 79 -27.94 12.57 -53.40
CA GLY A 79 -26.55 12.63 -52.96
C GLY A 79 -26.37 13.01 -51.48
N LEU A 80 -27.42 12.88 -50.66
CA LEU A 80 -27.36 13.19 -49.23
C LEU A 80 -26.73 12.04 -48.43
N PRO A 81 -25.95 12.34 -47.36
CA PRO A 81 -25.32 11.28 -46.58
C PRO A 81 -26.35 10.40 -45.87
N PRO A 82 -26.30 9.05 -45.98
CA PRO A 82 -27.33 8.16 -45.45
C PRO A 82 -27.60 8.30 -43.95
N TYR A 83 -26.59 8.70 -43.20
CA TYR A 83 -26.68 8.90 -41.76
C TYR A 83 -27.67 10.00 -41.37
N PHE A 84 -27.78 11.07 -42.18
CA PHE A 84 -28.67 12.21 -41.91
C PHE A 84 -30.10 12.01 -42.43
N VAL A 85 -30.34 10.98 -43.25
CA VAL A 85 -31.64 10.72 -43.90
C VAL A 85 -32.32 9.51 -43.27
N ARG A 86 -32.91 9.71 -42.09
CA ARG A 86 -33.68 8.67 -41.37
C ARG A 86 -35.12 8.54 -41.86
N SER A 87 -35.71 9.65 -42.29
CA SER A 87 -37.07 9.79 -42.80
C SER A 87 -37.09 10.53 -44.15
N GLY A 88 -38.29 10.77 -44.68
CA GLY A 88 -38.49 11.81 -45.70
C GLY A 88 -38.29 13.23 -45.15
N GLY A 89 -38.55 14.21 -45.99
CA GLY A 89 -38.51 15.63 -45.61
C GLY A 89 -38.72 16.57 -46.78
N ILE A 90 -38.21 17.79 -46.64
CA ILE A 90 -38.31 18.86 -47.65
C ILE A 90 -36.95 19.04 -48.34
N LEU A 91 -36.95 19.03 -49.67
CA LEU A 91 -35.79 19.35 -50.49
C LEU A 91 -35.92 20.77 -51.04
N PHE A 92 -34.92 21.60 -50.75
CA PHE A 92 -34.75 22.94 -51.32
C PHE A 92 -33.68 22.90 -52.40
N THR A 93 -33.91 23.60 -53.51
CA THR A 93 -32.95 23.71 -54.60
C THR A 93 -32.34 25.11 -54.60
N TRP A 94 -31.02 25.17 -54.45
CA TRP A 94 -30.24 26.39 -54.64
C TRP A 94 -29.62 26.37 -56.03
N THR A 95 -29.67 27.49 -56.74
CA THR A 95 -29.08 27.64 -58.08
C THR A 95 -27.95 28.64 -58.01
N ARG A 96 -26.74 28.22 -58.36
CA ARG A 96 -25.56 29.09 -58.48
C ARG A 96 -25.67 29.94 -59.74
N GLN A 97 -24.82 30.96 -59.84
CA GLN A 97 -24.85 31.89 -60.98
C GLN A 97 -24.39 31.24 -62.29
N ASP A 98 -23.58 30.18 -62.23
CA ASP A 98 -23.23 29.35 -63.39
C ASP A 98 -24.37 28.41 -63.86
N GLY A 99 -25.51 28.44 -63.18
CA GLY A 99 -26.68 27.59 -63.44
C GLY A 99 -26.63 26.22 -62.78
N THR A 100 -25.55 25.85 -62.08
CA THR A 100 -25.48 24.59 -61.34
C THR A 100 -26.38 24.62 -60.11
N THR A 101 -26.96 23.48 -59.75
CA THR A 101 -27.88 23.38 -58.60
C THR A 101 -27.29 22.57 -57.46
N VAL A 102 -27.62 22.97 -56.24
CA VAL A 102 -27.28 22.29 -54.99
C VAL A 102 -28.55 22.03 -54.21
N SER A 103 -28.78 20.76 -53.89
CA SER A 103 -29.90 20.37 -53.04
C SER A 103 -29.55 20.58 -51.57
N GLN A 104 -30.50 21.10 -50.80
CA GLN A 104 -30.42 21.20 -49.35
C GLN A 104 -31.65 20.53 -48.75
N PHE A 105 -31.43 19.63 -47.79
CA PHE A 105 -32.48 18.82 -47.20
C PHE A 105 -32.81 19.24 -45.77
N LEU A 106 -34.10 19.38 -45.49
CA LEU A 106 -34.66 19.56 -44.17
C LEU A 106 -35.39 18.26 -43.78
N PRO A 107 -34.78 17.42 -42.92
CA PRO A 107 -35.42 16.17 -42.48
C PRO A 107 -36.60 16.44 -41.57
N ASP A 108 -37.65 15.61 -41.68
CA ASP A 108 -38.78 15.64 -40.72
C ASP A 108 -38.31 15.25 -39.31
N GLU A 109 -37.37 14.30 -39.25
CA GLU A 109 -36.74 13.84 -38.01
C GLU A 109 -35.22 14.12 -38.03
N PRO A 110 -34.75 15.24 -37.47
CA PRO A 110 -33.34 15.62 -37.51
C PRO A 110 -32.48 14.75 -36.60
N VAL A 111 -31.28 14.41 -37.06
CA VAL A 111 -30.29 13.65 -36.29
C VAL A 111 -29.63 14.53 -35.24
N ILE A 112 -29.57 14.05 -33.99
CA ILE A 112 -28.79 14.70 -32.93
C ILE A 112 -27.31 14.42 -33.16
N GLN A 113 -26.53 15.49 -33.29
CA GLN A 113 -25.09 15.44 -33.46
C GLN A 113 -24.38 15.20 -32.12
N ASP A 114 -23.09 14.89 -32.14
CA ASP A 114 -22.29 14.61 -30.95
C ASP A 114 -22.25 15.80 -29.96
N ASP A 115 -22.52 17.02 -30.45
CA ASP A 115 -22.66 18.24 -29.64
C ASP A 115 -24.05 18.41 -29.00
N GLY A 116 -24.92 17.41 -29.15
CA GLY A 116 -26.30 17.41 -28.64
C GLY A 116 -27.29 18.23 -29.46
N LYS A 117 -26.90 18.82 -30.60
CA LYS A 117 -27.80 19.67 -31.42
C LYS A 117 -28.37 18.92 -32.62
N PRO A 118 -29.65 19.15 -32.99
CA PRO A 118 -30.24 18.57 -34.18
C PRO A 118 -29.63 19.16 -35.46
N ALA A 119 -29.29 18.30 -36.42
CA ALA A 119 -28.90 18.68 -37.77
C ALA A 119 -30.12 19.24 -38.54
N LYS A 120 -30.34 20.56 -38.44
CA LYS A 120 -31.51 21.25 -38.99
C LYS A 120 -31.55 21.26 -40.52
N TYR A 121 -30.40 21.40 -41.20
CA TYR A 121 -30.30 21.33 -42.65
C TYR A 121 -29.08 20.52 -43.05
N VAL A 122 -29.21 19.74 -44.13
CA VAL A 122 -28.21 18.79 -44.60
C VAL A 122 -27.87 19.09 -46.05
N PHE A 123 -26.58 19.13 -46.36
CA PHE A 123 -26.08 19.29 -47.73
C PHE A 123 -25.40 17.99 -48.20
N PRO A 124 -25.39 17.72 -49.51
CA PRO A 124 -24.48 16.77 -50.11
C PRO A 124 -23.02 17.12 -49.77
N GLN A 125 -22.20 16.09 -49.56
CA GLN A 125 -20.79 16.30 -49.27
C GLN A 125 -20.10 17.04 -50.43
N GLY A 126 -19.26 18.04 -50.13
CA GLY A 126 -18.56 18.81 -51.15
C GLY A 126 -19.39 19.92 -51.83
N SER A 127 -20.56 20.27 -51.29
CA SER A 127 -21.44 21.31 -51.86
C SER A 127 -20.81 22.71 -51.97
N GLY A 128 -19.69 22.99 -51.29
CA GLY A 128 -18.94 24.24 -51.45
C GLY A 128 -19.76 25.50 -51.12
N SER A 129 -19.45 26.59 -51.82
CA SER A 129 -20.19 27.84 -51.77
C SER A 129 -21.50 27.76 -52.55
N VAL A 130 -22.50 28.51 -52.07
CA VAL A 130 -23.85 28.57 -52.62
C VAL A 130 -24.44 29.97 -52.39
N LEU A 131 -24.74 30.65 -53.48
CA LEU A 131 -25.50 31.90 -53.52
C LEU A 131 -26.48 31.85 -54.68
N THR A 132 -27.73 32.25 -54.43
CA THR A 132 -28.78 32.27 -55.46
C THR A 132 -29.35 33.67 -55.60
N VAL A 133 -29.36 34.19 -56.82
CA VAL A 133 -30.11 35.39 -57.20
C VAL A 133 -31.53 34.97 -57.53
N PHE A 134 -32.42 35.01 -56.53
CA PHE A 134 -33.84 34.63 -56.67
C PHE A 134 -34.59 35.59 -57.58
N ARG A 135 -34.23 36.88 -57.55
CA ARG A 135 -34.81 37.89 -58.44
C ARG A 135 -33.78 38.98 -58.73
N ARG A 136 -33.64 39.36 -60.00
CA ARG A 136 -32.80 40.50 -60.41
C ARG A 136 -33.53 41.81 -60.13
N ALA A 137 -32.79 42.83 -59.69
CA ALA A 137 -33.35 44.16 -59.49
C ALA A 137 -33.59 44.86 -60.84
N ALA A 138 -34.59 45.74 -60.88
CA ALA A 138 -34.72 46.73 -61.95
C ALA A 138 -33.70 47.86 -61.75
N ASP A 139 -33.35 48.59 -62.81
CA ASP A 139 -32.39 49.68 -62.77
C ASP A 139 -32.72 50.70 -61.66
N GLY A 140 -31.76 50.94 -60.76
CA GLY A 140 -31.90 51.87 -59.64
C GLY A 140 -32.65 51.34 -58.41
N GLU A 141 -33.19 50.12 -58.44
CA GLU A 141 -33.84 49.47 -57.29
C GLU A 141 -32.82 48.67 -56.44
N PRO A 142 -33.08 48.42 -55.15
CA PRO A 142 -32.13 47.74 -54.27
C PRO A 142 -32.14 46.22 -54.44
N TYR A 143 -31.03 45.58 -54.04
CA TYR A 143 -30.97 44.16 -53.72
C TYR A 143 -31.11 43.91 -52.21
N LEU A 144 -31.88 42.88 -51.86
CA LEU A 144 -31.94 42.33 -50.51
C LEU A 144 -31.06 41.08 -50.45
N PHE A 145 -29.97 41.12 -49.68
CA PHE A 145 -29.14 39.94 -49.42
C PHE A 145 -29.64 39.26 -48.15
N VAL A 146 -30.05 38.00 -48.22
CA VAL A 146 -30.75 37.31 -47.12
C VAL A 146 -30.04 36.02 -46.74
N GLU A 147 -29.66 35.91 -45.47
CA GLU A 147 -29.12 34.67 -44.92
C GLU A 147 -30.24 33.72 -44.47
N GLY A 148 -30.16 32.46 -44.90
CA GLY A 148 -31.00 31.36 -44.46
C GLY A 148 -32.08 30.99 -45.47
N THR A 149 -32.23 29.68 -45.72
CA THR A 149 -33.08 29.11 -46.78
C THR A 149 -34.51 29.62 -46.79
N LYS A 150 -35.22 29.47 -45.67
CA LYS A 150 -36.63 29.86 -45.59
C LYS A 150 -36.79 31.38 -45.55
N GLN A 151 -35.79 32.09 -45.00
CA GLN A 151 -35.75 33.54 -44.96
C GLN A 151 -35.64 34.12 -46.37
N SER A 152 -34.73 33.62 -47.20
CA SER A 152 -34.57 34.06 -48.59
C SER A 152 -35.86 33.86 -49.37
N LEU A 153 -36.49 32.68 -49.29
CA LEU A 153 -37.76 32.38 -49.97
C LEU A 153 -38.93 33.26 -49.46
N ALA A 154 -39.01 33.50 -48.16
CA ALA A 154 -40.03 34.38 -47.57
C ALA A 154 -39.83 35.83 -48.03
N VAL A 155 -38.60 36.32 -48.12
CA VAL A 155 -38.30 37.66 -48.65
C VAL A 155 -38.63 37.72 -50.14
N THR A 156 -38.26 36.73 -50.95
CA THR A 156 -38.63 36.65 -52.37
C THR A 156 -40.14 36.73 -52.59
N SER A 157 -40.92 36.09 -51.71
CA SER A 157 -42.39 36.06 -51.78
C SER A 157 -43.05 37.43 -51.56
N TRP A 158 -42.42 38.35 -50.83
CA TRP A 158 -43.06 39.60 -50.39
C TRP A 158 -42.25 40.87 -50.68
N ALA A 159 -41.03 40.77 -51.21
CA ALA A 159 -40.23 41.92 -51.58
C ALA A 159 -40.92 42.70 -52.70
N PRO A 160 -40.95 44.04 -52.65
CA PRO A 160 -41.60 44.88 -53.66
C PRO A 160 -41.20 44.49 -55.10
N GLU A 161 -42.13 44.60 -56.03
CA GLU A 161 -41.86 44.36 -57.45
C GLU A 161 -40.72 45.28 -57.93
N GLY A 162 -39.78 44.74 -58.71
CA GLY A 162 -38.56 45.44 -59.13
C GLY A 162 -37.38 45.36 -58.17
N TRP A 163 -37.57 44.98 -56.89
CA TRP A 163 -36.45 44.79 -55.96
C TRP A 163 -35.77 43.44 -56.17
N GLY A 164 -34.44 43.44 -56.21
CA GLY A 164 -33.67 42.21 -56.32
C GLY A 164 -33.61 41.45 -54.99
N VAL A 165 -33.54 40.12 -55.06
CA VAL A 165 -33.38 39.26 -53.88
C VAL A 165 -32.29 38.24 -54.14
N VAL A 166 -31.29 38.23 -53.27
CA VAL A 166 -30.18 37.30 -53.26
C VAL A 166 -30.18 36.57 -51.92
N GLY A 167 -29.94 35.26 -51.94
CA GLY A 167 -29.87 34.50 -50.69
C GLY A 167 -28.73 33.51 -50.66
N THR A 168 -28.36 33.13 -49.45
CA THR A 168 -27.35 32.12 -49.16
C THR A 168 -27.79 31.30 -47.93
N PRO A 169 -27.55 29.99 -47.89
CA PRO A 169 -28.08 29.15 -46.81
C PRO A 169 -27.46 29.40 -45.44
N GLY A 170 -26.26 29.97 -45.36
CA GLY A 170 -25.61 30.33 -44.10
C GLY A 170 -24.67 31.53 -44.25
N CYS A 171 -24.32 32.15 -43.14
CA CYS A 171 -23.56 33.41 -43.13
C CYS A 171 -22.22 33.39 -43.90
N THR A 172 -21.57 32.23 -44.07
CA THR A 172 -20.29 32.08 -44.78
C THR A 172 -20.40 31.35 -46.11
N THR A 173 -21.58 30.93 -46.55
CA THR A 173 -21.69 30.06 -47.75
C THR A 173 -21.58 30.81 -49.06
N TRP A 174 -21.54 32.14 -49.06
CA TRP A 174 -21.35 32.97 -50.25
C TRP A 174 -19.87 33.16 -50.62
N TYR A 175 -18.91 32.77 -49.78
CA TYR A 175 -17.49 32.96 -50.08
C TYR A 175 -17.08 32.27 -51.38
N GLY A 176 -16.48 33.03 -52.30
CA GLY A 176 -16.04 32.52 -53.60
C GLY A 176 -17.09 32.63 -54.70
N GLU A 177 -18.30 33.10 -54.40
CA GLU A 177 -19.32 33.41 -55.41
C GLU A 177 -19.09 34.81 -56.00
N GLU A 178 -19.48 35.02 -57.25
CA GLU A 178 -19.42 36.32 -57.92
C GLU A 178 -20.47 37.29 -57.32
N LEU A 179 -20.13 38.57 -57.18
CA LEU A 179 -21.02 39.58 -56.57
C LEU A 179 -21.39 40.72 -57.53
N ASP A 180 -21.10 40.57 -58.82
CA ASP A 180 -21.34 41.55 -59.90
C ASP A 180 -22.80 42.00 -60.00
N TRP A 181 -23.76 41.18 -59.57
CA TRP A 181 -25.17 41.55 -59.44
C TRP A 181 -25.40 42.80 -58.58
N ALA A 182 -24.47 43.17 -57.71
CA ALA A 182 -24.57 44.31 -56.82
C ALA A 182 -24.07 45.63 -57.44
N GLU A 183 -23.38 45.59 -58.58
CA GLU A 183 -22.79 46.77 -59.24
C GLU A 183 -23.84 47.88 -59.43
N ASP A 184 -23.52 49.11 -59.01
CA ASP A 184 -24.39 50.29 -59.05
C ASP A 184 -25.72 50.19 -58.25
N HIS A 185 -25.99 49.07 -57.56
CA HIS A 185 -27.21 48.87 -56.79
C HIS A 185 -26.99 49.07 -55.28
N GLU A 186 -28.04 49.52 -54.60
CA GLU A 186 -28.06 49.51 -53.14
C GLU A 186 -28.25 48.08 -52.61
N VAL A 187 -27.43 47.62 -51.67
CA VAL A 187 -27.57 46.29 -51.06
C VAL A 187 -27.96 46.40 -49.59
N VAL A 188 -29.06 45.75 -49.23
CA VAL A 188 -29.53 45.61 -47.85
C VAL A 188 -29.32 44.18 -47.38
N ALA A 189 -28.29 43.97 -46.58
CA ALA A 189 -27.97 42.69 -45.97
C ALA A 189 -28.83 42.41 -44.73
N MET A 190 -29.45 41.24 -44.73
CA MET A 190 -30.32 40.69 -43.70
C MET A 190 -29.70 39.37 -43.21
N PHE A 191 -28.76 39.49 -42.28
CA PHE A 191 -28.23 38.35 -41.54
C PHE A 191 -29.18 37.98 -40.39
N ASP A 192 -29.10 36.74 -39.91
CA ASP A 192 -29.79 36.35 -38.68
C ASP A 192 -29.43 37.31 -37.52
N LYS A 193 -30.35 37.43 -36.57
CA LYS A 193 -30.29 38.40 -35.46
C LYS A 193 -29.02 38.26 -34.59
N ASP A 194 -28.31 37.14 -34.69
CA ASP A 194 -27.14 36.80 -33.88
C ASP A 194 -25.83 37.51 -34.30
N VAL A 195 -25.85 38.42 -35.28
CA VAL A 195 -24.68 39.28 -35.64
C VAL A 195 -24.06 39.98 -34.42
N ASN A 196 -24.86 40.33 -33.40
CA ASN A 196 -24.37 41.00 -32.18
C ASN A 196 -23.93 40.03 -31.07
N GLY A 197 -24.24 38.74 -31.17
CA GLY A 197 -23.91 37.71 -30.19
C GLY A 197 -22.83 36.73 -30.66
N ASN A 198 -22.65 36.60 -31.96
CA ASN A 198 -21.80 35.61 -32.60
C ASN A 198 -20.69 36.28 -33.44
N PRO A 199 -19.41 36.19 -33.01
CA PRO A 199 -18.29 36.78 -33.75
C PRO A 199 -18.18 36.29 -35.19
N ARG A 200 -18.54 35.03 -35.47
CA ARG A 200 -18.45 34.44 -36.82
C ARG A 200 -19.44 35.08 -37.79
N VAL A 201 -20.67 35.33 -37.34
CA VAL A 201 -21.70 35.99 -38.16
C VAL A 201 -21.33 37.46 -38.38
N TRP A 202 -20.76 38.12 -37.36
CA TRP A 202 -20.23 39.48 -37.49
C TRP A 202 -19.10 39.57 -38.52
N ASP A 203 -18.14 38.65 -38.48
CA ASP A 203 -17.01 38.60 -39.42
C ASP A 203 -17.52 38.41 -40.85
N ALA A 204 -18.42 37.45 -41.06
CA ALA A 204 -18.99 37.18 -42.38
C ALA A 204 -19.78 38.38 -42.93
N ALA A 205 -20.54 39.09 -42.08
CA ALA A 205 -21.24 40.30 -42.49
C ALA A 205 -20.29 41.46 -42.80
N SER A 206 -19.20 41.60 -42.04
CA SER A 206 -18.17 42.60 -42.31
C SER A 206 -17.46 42.31 -43.64
N GLU A 207 -17.07 41.06 -43.87
CA GLU A 207 -16.40 40.65 -45.11
C GLU A 207 -17.33 40.75 -46.32
N LEU A 208 -18.63 40.50 -46.18
CA LEU A 208 -19.59 40.73 -47.25
C LEU A 208 -19.64 42.21 -47.65
N ARG A 209 -19.65 43.14 -46.68
CA ARG A 209 -19.58 44.58 -47.00
C ARG A 209 -18.33 44.89 -47.80
N ASP A 210 -17.19 44.39 -47.34
CA ASP A 210 -15.90 44.68 -47.97
C ASP A 210 -15.84 44.05 -49.38
N ALA A 211 -16.42 42.87 -49.58
CA ALA A 211 -16.53 42.22 -50.88
C ALA A 211 -17.50 42.94 -51.85
N LEU A 212 -18.61 43.49 -51.35
CA LEU A 212 -19.56 44.28 -52.13
C LEU A 212 -18.99 45.65 -52.52
N ASP A 213 -18.17 46.25 -51.66
CA ASP A 213 -17.45 47.50 -51.97
C ASP A 213 -16.46 47.31 -53.13
N LEU A 214 -15.84 46.14 -53.25
CA LEU A 214 -14.91 45.80 -54.33
C LEU A 214 -15.55 45.63 -55.71
N VAL A 215 -16.88 45.45 -55.77
CA VAL A 215 -17.65 45.33 -57.02
C VAL A 215 -18.49 46.58 -57.29
N ASP A 216 -18.09 47.72 -56.71
CA ASP A 216 -18.73 49.03 -56.89
C ASP A 216 -20.24 49.02 -56.54
N ALA A 217 -20.65 48.25 -55.53
CA ALA A 217 -22.01 48.30 -55.02
C ALA A 217 -22.33 49.68 -54.42
N GLY A 218 -23.49 50.26 -54.74
CA GLY A 218 -23.84 51.64 -54.40
C GLY A 218 -23.81 51.96 -52.89
N LYS A 219 -24.72 51.39 -52.10
CA LYS A 219 -24.68 51.51 -50.62
C LYS A 219 -24.94 50.15 -50.00
N VAL A 220 -24.05 49.69 -49.14
CA VAL A 220 -24.25 48.48 -48.34
C VAL A 220 -24.80 48.84 -46.96
N ARG A 221 -25.97 48.32 -46.62
CA ARG A 221 -26.67 48.56 -45.35
C ARG A 221 -27.09 47.26 -44.70
N PHE A 222 -27.12 47.24 -43.37
CA PHE A 222 -27.51 46.08 -42.57
C PHE A 222 -28.85 46.33 -41.90
N ALA A 223 -29.84 45.49 -42.22
CA ALA A 223 -31.15 45.53 -41.57
C ALA A 223 -31.11 44.81 -40.22
N ARG A 224 -31.84 45.33 -39.23
CA ARG A 224 -31.96 44.71 -37.90
C ARG A 224 -33.41 44.34 -37.60
N LEU A 225 -33.64 43.08 -37.21
CA LEU A 225 -34.93 42.58 -36.74
C LEU A 225 -35.20 42.98 -35.28
N ALA A 226 -35.43 44.28 -35.04
CA ALA A 226 -35.73 44.80 -33.72
C ALA A 226 -37.11 44.30 -33.22
N GLY A 227 -37.16 43.69 -32.02
CA GLY A 227 -38.39 43.19 -31.40
C GLY A 227 -38.79 41.77 -31.77
N ALA A 228 -37.99 41.04 -32.56
CA ALA A 228 -38.17 39.61 -32.78
C ALA A 228 -37.71 38.78 -31.55
N GLY A 229 -38.17 37.54 -31.40
CA GLY A 229 -37.71 36.58 -30.39
C GLY A 229 -36.23 36.22 -30.53
N ALA A 230 -35.68 35.47 -29.57
CA ALA A 230 -34.26 35.09 -29.58
C ALA A 230 -33.91 34.05 -30.67
N LYS A 231 -34.91 33.41 -31.29
CA LYS A 231 -34.75 32.35 -32.30
C LYS A 231 -35.50 32.65 -33.62
N ASP A 232 -36.03 33.85 -33.76
CA ASP A 232 -36.92 34.21 -34.87
C ASP A 232 -36.11 34.69 -36.07
N GLY A 233 -36.25 34.00 -37.21
CA GLY A 233 -35.73 34.45 -38.50
C GLY A 233 -36.67 35.45 -39.21
N MET A 234 -36.25 35.97 -40.36
CA MET A 234 -37.09 36.85 -41.18
C MET A 234 -38.39 36.18 -41.63
N ASP A 235 -38.35 34.87 -41.90
CA ASP A 235 -39.51 34.03 -42.24
C ASP A 235 -40.53 33.97 -41.08
N ASP A 236 -40.07 33.81 -39.84
CA ASP A 236 -40.94 33.81 -38.65
C ASP A 236 -41.52 35.20 -38.34
N VAL A 237 -40.77 36.27 -38.65
CA VAL A 237 -41.22 37.65 -38.49
C VAL A 237 -42.30 38.00 -39.51
N LEU A 238 -42.12 37.62 -40.78
CA LEU A 238 -43.12 37.81 -41.84
C LEU A 238 -44.34 36.90 -41.64
N GLY A 239 -44.13 35.65 -41.21
CA GLY A 239 -45.20 34.67 -40.94
C GLY A 239 -46.26 35.18 -39.97
N ARG A 240 -45.83 35.87 -38.90
CA ARG A 240 -46.71 36.48 -37.88
C ARG A 240 -47.44 37.75 -38.35
N LYS A 241 -47.14 38.28 -39.54
CA LYS A 241 -47.85 39.43 -40.11
C LYS A 241 -48.93 38.97 -41.08
N ALA A 242 -50.05 39.70 -41.09
CA ALA A 242 -51.06 39.57 -42.12
C ALA A 242 -50.44 39.81 -43.51
N PRO A 243 -50.86 39.08 -44.56
CA PRO A 243 -50.29 39.16 -45.90
C PRO A 243 -50.09 40.58 -46.46
N ASP A 244 -51.09 41.45 -46.28
CA ASP A 244 -51.11 42.85 -46.72
C ASP A 244 -50.07 43.75 -46.03
N ARG A 245 -49.46 43.27 -44.93
CA ARG A 245 -48.48 44.00 -44.13
C ARG A 245 -47.03 43.53 -44.34
N ARG A 246 -46.83 42.41 -45.05
CA ARG A 246 -45.51 41.77 -45.20
C ARG A 246 -44.56 42.59 -46.08
N ALA A 247 -44.99 43.00 -47.28
CA ALA A 247 -44.19 43.87 -48.16
C ALA A 247 -43.83 45.21 -47.50
N ALA A 248 -44.80 45.83 -46.81
CA ALA A 248 -44.58 47.07 -46.08
C ALA A 248 -43.57 46.93 -44.92
N LEU A 249 -43.39 45.73 -44.37
CA LEU A 249 -42.37 45.47 -43.36
C LEU A 249 -40.96 45.40 -43.97
N ILE A 250 -40.81 44.77 -45.13
CA ILE A 250 -39.54 44.71 -45.88
C ILE A 250 -39.06 46.12 -46.23
N VAL A 251 -39.95 46.97 -46.73
CA VAL A 251 -39.64 48.39 -47.01
C VAL A 251 -39.16 49.11 -45.75
N LYS A 252 -39.87 48.95 -44.63
CA LYS A 252 -39.47 49.55 -43.34
C LYS A 252 -38.11 49.06 -42.83
N LEU A 253 -37.76 47.80 -43.10
CA LEU A 253 -36.46 47.23 -42.72
C LEU A 253 -35.33 47.85 -43.54
N ARG A 254 -35.52 48.01 -44.85
CA ARG A 254 -34.58 48.72 -45.74
C ARG A 254 -34.40 50.18 -45.30
N ASP A 255 -35.48 50.88 -44.99
CA ASP A 255 -35.41 52.28 -44.59
C ASP A 255 -34.70 52.48 -43.24
N LYS A 256 -34.76 51.49 -42.35
CA LYS A 256 -34.06 51.49 -41.05
C LYS A 256 -32.66 50.87 -41.10
N ALA A 257 -32.24 50.29 -42.22
CA ALA A 257 -30.94 49.67 -42.36
C ALA A 257 -29.82 50.72 -42.28
N THR A 258 -28.69 50.35 -41.68
CA THR A 258 -27.55 51.26 -41.46
C THR A 258 -26.25 50.68 -42.02
N GLY A 259 -25.29 51.53 -42.39
CA GLY A 259 -23.97 51.08 -42.84
C GLY A 259 -23.04 50.57 -41.72
N ASN A 260 -23.50 50.54 -40.46
CA ASN A 260 -22.67 50.21 -39.30
C ASN A 260 -23.12 48.90 -38.62
N LEU A 261 -22.25 47.88 -38.67
CA LEU A 261 -22.43 46.58 -38.02
C LEU A 261 -22.32 46.62 -36.48
N GLY A 262 -21.77 47.68 -35.89
CA GLY A 262 -21.49 47.77 -34.46
C GLY A 262 -20.16 47.11 -34.07
N ARG A 263 -19.91 46.96 -32.76
CA ARG A 263 -18.66 46.38 -32.24
C ARG A 263 -18.68 44.86 -32.38
N ARG A 264 -17.59 44.28 -32.91
CA ARG A 264 -17.39 42.83 -32.99
C ARG A 264 -17.53 42.16 -31.59
N PRO A 265 -18.34 41.09 -31.44
CA PRO A 265 -18.47 40.33 -30.21
C PRO A 265 -17.17 39.61 -29.80
N ALA A 266 -16.99 39.32 -28.51
CA ALA A 266 -15.82 38.58 -28.01
C ALA A 266 -15.97 37.07 -28.27
N GLN A 267 -14.88 36.40 -28.64
CA GLN A 267 -14.85 34.94 -28.80
C GLN A 267 -14.89 34.27 -27.42
N ARG A 268 -15.86 33.37 -27.23
CA ARG A 268 -16.04 32.60 -26.00
C ARG A 268 -15.40 31.23 -26.24
N LEU A 269 -14.36 30.89 -25.48
CA LEU A 269 -13.75 29.56 -25.50
C LEU A 269 -14.55 28.63 -24.59
N ASP A 270 -14.85 27.42 -25.06
CA ASP A 270 -15.51 26.41 -24.25
C ASP A 270 -14.52 25.88 -23.19
N PRO A 271 -14.85 25.91 -21.88
CA PRO A 271 -13.93 25.52 -20.81
C PRO A 271 -13.46 24.06 -20.84
N GLU A 272 -14.10 23.19 -21.62
CA GLU A 272 -13.80 21.75 -21.69
C GLU A 272 -12.67 21.38 -22.67
N GLU A 273 -12.18 22.30 -23.50
CA GLU A 273 -11.23 21.97 -24.59
C GLU A 273 -9.77 21.74 -24.15
N SER A 274 -9.39 21.96 -22.89
CA SER A 274 -8.01 21.68 -22.44
C SER A 274 -7.89 20.26 -21.90
N ALA A 275 -7.58 19.31 -22.79
CA ALA A 275 -7.23 17.95 -22.41
C ALA A 275 -6.13 17.96 -21.31
N PRO A 276 -6.16 17.01 -20.36
CA PRO A 276 -5.08 16.83 -19.40
C PRO A 276 -3.73 16.67 -20.13
N PRO A 277 -2.60 17.03 -19.49
CA PRO A 277 -1.29 16.83 -20.10
C PRO A 277 -1.05 15.34 -20.37
N ASP A 278 -0.32 15.03 -21.43
CA ASP A 278 0.19 13.67 -21.64
C ASP A 278 1.11 13.31 -20.46
N THR A 279 0.68 12.31 -19.69
CA THR A 279 1.40 11.85 -18.51
C THR A 279 2.39 10.75 -18.83
N GLY A 280 2.40 10.23 -20.07
CA GLY A 280 3.21 9.09 -20.47
C GLY A 280 2.83 7.80 -19.74
N GLY A 281 1.54 7.60 -19.47
CA GLY A 281 1.01 6.43 -18.73
C GLY A 281 0.99 6.56 -17.21
N ARG A 282 1.57 7.64 -16.65
CA ARG A 282 1.55 7.92 -15.20
C ARG A 282 0.23 8.51 -14.73
N VAL A 283 -0.05 8.38 -13.44
CA VAL A 283 -1.23 9.01 -12.83
C VAL A 283 -1.02 10.53 -12.73
N GLY A 284 -1.89 11.30 -13.37
CA GLY A 284 -1.86 12.76 -13.31
C GLY A 284 -2.39 13.29 -11.97
N VAL A 285 -1.58 14.07 -11.24
CA VAL A 285 -1.94 14.59 -9.92
C VAL A 285 -1.78 16.11 -9.88
N ALA A 286 -2.90 16.80 -9.69
CA ALA A 286 -2.94 18.24 -9.47
C ALA A 286 -2.59 18.59 -8.01
N VAL A 287 -1.32 18.88 -7.72
CA VAL A 287 -0.82 19.01 -6.33
C VAL A 287 -1.33 20.24 -5.57
N ASN A 288 -1.91 21.21 -6.28
CA ASN A 288 -2.54 22.40 -5.70
C ASN A 288 -4.04 22.24 -5.42
N ARG A 289 -4.58 21.02 -5.50
CA ARG A 289 -5.98 20.69 -5.15
C ARG A 289 -6.13 20.35 -3.68
N ASP A 290 -7.33 19.88 -3.31
CA ASP A 290 -7.61 19.47 -1.94
C ASP A 290 -6.60 18.41 -1.48
N ARG A 291 -6.00 18.62 -0.31
CA ARG A 291 -4.90 17.78 0.18
C ARG A 291 -5.31 16.33 0.36
N ARG A 292 -6.56 16.06 0.78
CA ARG A 292 -7.04 14.69 0.95
C ARG A 292 -7.12 13.97 -0.38
N GLU A 293 -7.57 14.65 -1.44
CA GLU A 293 -7.62 14.10 -2.80
C GLU A 293 -6.21 13.83 -3.33
N VAL A 294 -5.28 14.79 -3.16
CA VAL A 294 -3.89 14.66 -3.61
C VAL A 294 -3.20 13.49 -2.92
N ILE A 295 -3.29 13.40 -1.59
CA ILE A 295 -2.73 12.28 -0.80
C ILE A 295 -3.34 10.96 -1.25
N GLY A 296 -4.67 10.87 -1.39
CA GLY A 296 -5.35 9.65 -1.80
C GLY A 296 -4.93 9.18 -3.19
N LYS A 297 -4.78 10.09 -4.16
CA LYS A 297 -4.31 9.76 -5.51
C LYS A 297 -2.87 9.29 -5.55
N ILE A 298 -1.97 9.98 -4.83
CA ILE A 298 -0.57 9.56 -4.73
C ILE A 298 -0.46 8.19 -4.07
N LEU A 299 -1.17 7.99 -2.95
CA LEU A 299 -1.15 6.72 -2.23
C LEU A 299 -1.67 5.57 -3.09
N THR A 300 -2.78 5.77 -3.81
CA THR A 300 -3.35 4.77 -4.72
C THR A 300 -2.36 4.44 -5.84
N ALA A 301 -1.80 5.44 -6.51
CA ALA A 301 -0.82 5.24 -7.58
C ALA A 301 0.41 4.45 -7.13
N ILE A 302 0.94 4.74 -5.94
CA ILE A 302 2.09 4.03 -5.38
C ILE A 302 1.73 2.60 -4.98
N LYS A 303 0.55 2.40 -4.38
CA LYS A 303 0.12 1.07 -3.96
C LYS A 303 -0.14 0.16 -5.17
N ASP A 304 -0.84 0.66 -6.17
CA ASP A 304 -1.17 -0.09 -7.38
C ASP A 304 0.10 -0.56 -8.12
N GLU A 305 1.18 0.21 -8.06
CA GLU A 305 2.44 -0.11 -8.72
C GLU A 305 3.31 -1.06 -7.86
N TRP A 306 3.45 -0.82 -6.55
CA TRP A 306 4.49 -1.48 -5.74
C TRP A 306 4.05 -2.21 -4.45
N ASP A 307 2.82 -2.01 -3.95
CA ASP A 307 2.38 -2.68 -2.69
C ASP A 307 2.36 -4.20 -2.88
N GLY A 308 2.91 -4.92 -1.91
CA GLY A 308 3.05 -6.38 -1.97
C GLY A 308 4.13 -6.90 -2.92
N ARG A 309 4.85 -6.02 -3.61
CA ARG A 309 5.94 -6.36 -4.54
C ARG A 309 7.28 -5.80 -4.08
N GLU A 310 7.34 -4.48 -3.92
CA GLU A 310 8.54 -3.78 -3.47
C GLU A 310 8.29 -2.93 -2.23
N LEU A 311 7.06 -2.49 -1.98
CA LEU A 311 6.72 -1.65 -0.83
C LEU A 311 5.84 -2.39 0.16
N PHE A 312 6.19 -2.24 1.44
CA PHE A 312 5.51 -2.86 2.56
C PHE A 312 5.44 -1.94 3.77
N ASN A 313 4.55 -2.25 4.69
CA ASN A 313 4.58 -1.73 6.05
C ASN A 313 5.56 -2.55 6.90
N PHE A 314 6.74 -2.02 7.14
CA PHE A 314 7.71 -2.63 8.05
C PHE A 314 8.01 -1.66 9.19
N GLY A 315 7.75 -2.10 10.41
CA GLY A 315 7.99 -1.33 11.63
C GLY A 315 7.26 0.03 11.72
N GLY A 316 6.11 0.15 11.05
CA GLY A 316 5.30 1.36 11.01
C GLY A 316 5.76 2.41 9.99
N ALA A 317 6.68 2.06 9.09
CA ALA A 317 7.13 2.89 7.98
C ALA A 317 6.88 2.20 6.64
N ILE A 318 6.59 3.01 5.60
CA ILE A 318 6.62 2.51 4.21
C ILE A 318 8.07 2.15 3.92
N THR A 319 8.32 0.89 3.67
CA THR A 319 9.66 0.33 3.55
C THR A 319 9.77 -0.36 2.21
N ARG A 320 10.85 -0.06 1.49
CA ARG A 320 11.17 -0.72 0.24
C ARG A 320 12.00 -1.95 0.51
N LEU A 321 11.66 -3.03 -0.18
CA LEU A 321 12.47 -4.22 -0.32
C LEU A 321 13.40 -4.05 -1.53
N ALA A 322 14.70 -3.93 -1.29
CA ALA A 322 15.73 -3.78 -2.32
C ALA A 322 16.62 -5.04 -2.32
N GLY A 323 16.28 -6.03 -3.16
CA GLY A 323 16.83 -7.38 -3.02
C GLY A 323 16.41 -7.98 -1.68
N SER A 324 17.37 -8.40 -0.85
CA SER A 324 17.10 -8.95 0.48
C SER A 324 17.11 -7.91 1.61
N ALA A 325 17.37 -6.64 1.32
CA ALA A 325 17.50 -5.58 2.33
C ALA A 325 16.22 -4.74 2.45
N LEU A 326 15.90 -4.33 3.67
CA LEU A 326 14.79 -3.41 3.94
C LEU A 326 15.28 -1.97 4.09
N GLU A 327 14.71 -1.06 3.31
CA GLU A 327 15.05 0.36 3.27
C GLU A 327 13.80 1.22 3.55
N PRO A 328 13.64 1.74 4.77
CA PRO A 328 12.54 2.65 5.06
C PRO A 328 12.59 3.89 4.15
N LEU A 329 11.48 4.20 3.48
CA LEU A 329 11.41 5.28 2.52
C LEU A 329 11.49 6.64 3.23
N GLU A 330 12.62 7.31 3.07
CA GLU A 330 12.76 8.71 3.45
C GLU A 330 12.26 9.63 2.32
N LYS A 331 11.98 10.91 2.65
CA LYS A 331 11.38 11.89 1.72
C LYS A 331 12.06 11.94 0.35
N GLY A 332 13.39 11.93 0.31
CA GLY A 332 14.15 11.99 -0.95
C GLY A 332 13.96 10.73 -1.81
N ALA A 333 14.03 9.55 -1.18
CA ALA A 333 13.81 8.28 -1.86
C ALA A 333 12.36 8.14 -2.36
N PHE A 334 11.40 8.57 -1.53
CA PHE A 334 9.99 8.61 -1.90
C PHE A 334 9.72 9.53 -3.10
N LEU A 335 10.29 10.74 -3.11
CA LEU A 335 10.11 11.67 -4.24
C LEU A 335 10.70 11.13 -5.54
N LYS A 336 11.81 10.39 -5.47
CA LYS A 336 12.37 9.69 -6.63
C LYS A 336 11.43 8.59 -7.11
N LEU A 337 10.93 7.74 -6.21
CA LEU A 337 9.98 6.68 -6.56
C LEU A 337 8.68 7.25 -7.15
N LEU A 338 8.21 8.40 -6.63
CA LEU A 338 7.02 9.08 -7.11
C LEU A 338 7.11 9.48 -8.59
N THR A 339 8.30 9.78 -9.13
CA THR A 339 8.43 10.21 -10.54
C THR A 339 8.05 9.13 -11.55
N ASP A 340 8.13 7.87 -11.12
CA ASP A 340 7.90 6.70 -11.96
C ASP A 340 6.39 6.42 -12.10
N ALA A 341 5.58 6.71 -11.07
CA ALA A 341 4.13 6.47 -11.08
C ALA A 341 3.27 7.73 -11.26
N VAL A 342 3.77 8.92 -10.90
CA VAL A 342 2.95 10.14 -10.83
C VAL A 342 3.53 11.28 -11.68
N ALA A 343 2.65 11.87 -12.51
CA ALA A 343 2.90 13.13 -13.18
C ALA A 343 2.26 14.27 -12.36
N ALA A 344 3.06 14.90 -11.51
CA ALA A 344 2.61 15.95 -10.60
C ALA A 344 2.66 17.35 -11.25
N TYR A 345 1.59 18.13 -11.10
CA TYR A 345 1.48 19.47 -11.67
C TYR A 345 0.59 20.42 -10.85
N ASN A 346 0.81 21.72 -10.97
CA ASN A 346 -0.15 22.74 -10.56
C ASN A 346 -1.21 22.89 -11.65
N TYR A 347 -2.48 22.80 -11.26
CA TYR A 347 -3.62 22.95 -12.15
C TYR A 347 -4.32 24.30 -11.93
N THR A 348 -4.36 25.13 -12.97
CA THR A 348 -5.17 26.36 -12.99
C THR A 348 -6.37 26.12 -13.91
N PRO A 349 -7.63 26.22 -13.40
CA PRO A 349 -8.81 26.08 -14.23
C PRO A 349 -8.83 27.07 -15.40
N GLY A 350 -9.36 26.63 -16.55
CA GLY A 350 -9.66 27.50 -17.66
C GLY A 350 -10.74 28.52 -17.32
N THR A 351 -10.76 29.63 -18.04
CA THR A 351 -11.84 30.62 -18.03
C THR A 351 -12.40 30.78 -19.44
N ALA A 352 -13.50 31.53 -19.57
CA ALA A 352 -14.09 31.84 -20.88
C ALA A 352 -13.11 32.53 -21.87
N THR A 353 -11.98 33.02 -21.39
CA THR A 353 -10.96 33.75 -22.16
C THR A 353 -9.56 33.16 -22.09
N ARG A 354 -9.33 32.10 -21.30
CA ARG A 354 -8.01 31.47 -21.13
C ARG A 354 -8.15 29.95 -20.99
N PRO A 355 -7.33 29.15 -21.69
CA PRO A 355 -7.34 27.70 -21.51
C PRO A 355 -6.85 27.33 -20.10
N ALA A 356 -7.18 26.13 -19.65
CA ALA A 356 -6.63 25.64 -18.40
C ALA A 356 -5.11 25.41 -18.52
N LYS A 357 -4.41 25.55 -17.39
CA LYS A 357 -2.95 25.48 -17.34
C LYS A 357 -2.50 24.34 -16.44
N TYR A 358 -1.53 23.56 -16.91
CA TYR A 358 -0.89 22.48 -16.19
C TYR A 358 0.62 22.75 -16.15
N GLU A 359 1.17 23.00 -14.97
CA GLU A 359 2.59 23.31 -14.80
C GLU A 359 3.26 22.24 -13.95
N PRO A 360 4.34 21.57 -14.40
CA PRO A 360 5.04 20.57 -13.60
C PRO A 360 5.40 21.13 -12.22
N ALA A 361 5.08 20.38 -11.17
CA ALA A 361 5.29 20.80 -9.79
C ALA A 361 5.48 19.58 -8.89
N TRP A 362 6.25 19.76 -7.81
CA TRP A 362 6.37 18.75 -6.77
C TRP A 362 5.25 18.90 -5.74
N PRO A 363 4.75 17.79 -5.15
CA PRO A 363 3.96 17.88 -3.93
C PRO A 363 4.80 18.52 -2.82
N ASP A 364 4.14 19.33 -1.98
CA ASP A 364 4.83 20.01 -0.89
C ASP A 364 5.24 19.02 0.23
N THR A 365 6.17 19.46 1.09
CA THR A 365 6.74 18.62 2.16
C THR A 365 5.68 18.07 3.11
N GLN A 366 4.58 18.79 3.38
CA GLN A 366 3.53 18.31 4.28
C GLN A 366 2.72 17.19 3.62
N THR A 367 2.42 17.32 2.33
CA THR A 367 1.78 16.27 1.53
C THR A 367 2.63 15.00 1.49
N VAL A 368 3.93 15.12 1.22
CA VAL A 368 4.87 13.99 1.21
C VAL A 368 4.94 13.33 2.58
N SER A 369 5.11 14.10 3.66
CA SER A 369 5.11 13.56 5.03
C SER A 369 3.81 12.81 5.34
N ALA A 370 2.66 13.35 4.93
CA ALA A 370 1.36 12.72 5.19
C ALA A 370 1.22 11.38 4.47
N VAL A 371 1.69 11.26 3.23
CA VAL A 371 1.72 9.98 2.51
C VAL A 371 2.65 8.99 3.20
N LEU A 372 3.85 9.42 3.61
CA LEU A 372 4.80 8.54 4.32
C LEU A 372 4.28 8.03 5.68
N SER A 373 3.37 8.77 6.32
CA SER A 373 2.68 8.34 7.55
C SER A 373 1.58 7.28 7.32
N CYS A 374 1.21 7.00 6.07
CA CYS A 374 0.19 6.01 5.69
C CYS A 374 0.75 4.58 5.60
N ALA A 375 1.84 4.25 6.28
CA ALA A 375 2.45 2.91 6.26
C ALA A 375 1.44 1.79 6.52
N ARG A 376 0.48 2.00 7.42
CA ARG A 376 -0.56 1.00 7.76
C ARG A 376 -1.48 0.62 6.60
N ASP A 377 -1.51 1.41 5.54
CA ASP A 377 -2.32 1.14 4.36
C ASP A 377 -1.61 0.17 3.40
N PHE A 378 -0.32 -0.13 3.59
CA PHE A 378 0.46 -1.11 2.82
C PHE A 378 0.41 -2.49 3.48
N LEU A 379 0.68 -3.54 2.69
CA LEU A 379 0.77 -4.90 3.21
C LEU A 379 1.87 -5.02 4.28
N PRO A 380 1.59 -5.66 5.42
CA PRO A 380 2.56 -5.82 6.49
C PRO A 380 3.71 -6.73 6.07
N LEU A 381 4.90 -6.42 6.53
CA LEU A 381 6.05 -7.31 6.42
C LEU A 381 6.65 -7.49 7.82
N GLU A 382 6.90 -8.75 8.19
CA GLU A 382 7.48 -9.12 9.47
C GLU A 382 8.93 -9.60 9.32
N ARG A 383 9.25 -10.21 8.17
CA ARG A 383 10.57 -10.79 7.91
C ARG A 383 10.86 -10.98 6.42
N VAL A 384 12.14 -10.98 6.06
CA VAL A 384 12.66 -11.45 4.78
C VAL A 384 13.43 -12.75 5.00
N MET A 385 13.08 -13.80 4.26
CA MET A 385 13.73 -15.10 4.31
C MET A 385 14.43 -15.40 2.99
N ARG A 386 15.62 -16.02 3.07
CA ARG A 386 16.39 -16.45 1.90
C ARG A 386 16.44 -17.98 1.70
N ALA A 387 15.60 -18.69 2.45
CA ALA A 387 15.45 -20.13 2.39
C ALA A 387 13.99 -20.49 2.68
N PRO A 388 13.48 -21.61 2.12
CA PRO A 388 12.15 -22.10 2.46
C PRO A 388 12.02 -22.32 3.97
N TYR A 389 10.83 -22.11 4.50
CA TYR A 389 10.57 -22.15 5.94
C TYR A 389 9.23 -22.82 6.24
N VAL A 390 8.99 -23.08 7.52
CA VAL A 390 7.73 -23.69 7.97
C VAL A 390 6.85 -22.61 8.60
N ARG A 391 5.62 -22.48 8.10
CA ARG A 391 4.61 -21.57 8.65
C ARG A 391 4.14 -22.06 10.03
N ARG A 392 3.42 -21.20 10.75
CA ARG A 392 2.82 -21.53 12.05
C ARG A 392 1.90 -22.76 12.05
N ASP A 393 1.25 -23.07 10.92
CA ASP A 393 0.39 -24.25 10.77
C ASP A 393 1.16 -25.55 10.44
N GLY A 394 2.47 -25.46 10.22
CA GLY A 394 3.32 -26.60 9.88
C GLY A 394 3.46 -26.88 8.39
N THR A 395 2.84 -26.07 7.52
CA THR A 395 3.03 -26.15 6.06
C THR A 395 4.37 -25.53 5.66
N VAL A 396 4.98 -26.05 4.59
CA VAL A 396 6.23 -25.52 4.06
C VAL A 396 5.93 -24.41 3.05
N CYS A 397 6.56 -23.25 3.21
CA CYS A 397 6.59 -22.18 2.22
C CYS A 397 7.89 -22.27 1.42
N ALA A 398 7.79 -22.68 0.16
CA ALA A 398 8.92 -22.81 -0.75
C ALA A 398 8.79 -21.98 -2.05
N GLU A 399 7.64 -21.34 -2.27
CA GLU A 399 7.42 -20.48 -3.43
C GLU A 399 7.95 -19.06 -3.16
N PRO A 400 8.86 -18.52 -4.01
CA PRO A 400 9.35 -17.15 -3.86
C PRO A 400 8.23 -16.11 -3.96
N GLY A 401 8.36 -15.02 -3.21
CA GLY A 401 7.41 -13.91 -3.17
C GLY A 401 6.85 -13.65 -1.77
N TYR A 402 5.80 -12.83 -1.71
CA TYR A 402 5.15 -12.47 -0.46
C TYR A 402 4.15 -13.54 0.00
N ASP A 403 4.39 -14.10 1.20
CA ASP A 403 3.47 -15.01 1.87
C ASP A 403 2.60 -14.24 2.88
N ALA A 404 1.33 -14.03 2.53
CA ALA A 404 0.39 -13.28 3.36
C ALA A 404 0.10 -13.95 4.72
N ALA A 405 0.20 -15.28 4.80
CA ALA A 405 -0.10 -16.03 6.02
C ALA A 405 0.91 -15.77 7.15
N SER A 406 2.19 -15.64 6.79
CA SER A 406 3.29 -15.35 7.72
C SER A 406 3.86 -13.93 7.60
N CYS A 407 3.26 -13.08 6.75
CA CYS A 407 3.75 -11.74 6.42
C CYS A 407 5.27 -11.72 6.10
N THR A 408 5.73 -12.74 5.38
CA THR A 408 7.16 -12.96 5.10
C THR A 408 7.41 -12.90 3.60
N TRP A 409 8.45 -12.17 3.20
CA TRP A 409 8.95 -12.23 1.83
C TRP A 409 9.98 -13.35 1.70
N LEU A 410 9.77 -14.28 0.76
CA LEU A 410 10.71 -15.34 0.44
C LEU A 410 11.47 -15.01 -0.85
N GLU A 411 12.79 -14.83 -0.75
CA GLU A 411 13.68 -14.67 -1.89
C GLU A 411 14.64 -15.87 -1.98
N LEU A 412 14.57 -16.67 -3.05
CA LEU A 412 15.46 -17.83 -3.20
C LEU A 412 16.58 -17.55 -4.19
N ASP A 413 17.79 -18.03 -3.86
CA ASP A 413 18.87 -18.09 -4.83
C ASP A 413 18.50 -19.05 -5.99
N GLU A 414 19.02 -18.77 -7.18
CA GLU A 414 18.77 -19.60 -8.35
C GLU A 414 19.20 -21.06 -8.11
N GLY A 415 18.35 -22.01 -8.45
CA GLY A 415 18.64 -23.44 -8.33
C GLY A 415 18.35 -24.06 -6.94
N VAL A 416 18.00 -23.27 -5.93
CA VAL A 416 17.55 -23.80 -4.63
C VAL A 416 16.20 -24.48 -4.81
N LYS A 417 16.14 -25.78 -4.51
CA LYS A 417 14.91 -26.59 -4.55
C LYS A 417 14.89 -27.52 -3.36
N VAL A 418 13.76 -27.57 -2.66
CA VAL A 418 13.55 -28.46 -1.53
C VAL A 418 12.44 -29.45 -1.86
N ASP A 419 12.60 -30.69 -1.44
CA ASP A 419 11.60 -31.75 -1.57
C ASP A 419 11.30 -32.31 -0.18
N VAL A 420 10.33 -31.69 0.49
CA VAL A 420 9.98 -32.02 1.88
C VAL A 420 8.74 -32.91 1.87
N PRO A 421 8.82 -34.15 2.37
CA PRO A 421 7.66 -35.03 2.46
C PRO A 421 6.55 -34.44 3.35
N ASP A 422 5.29 -34.51 2.91
CA ASP A 422 4.15 -34.07 3.71
C ASP A 422 3.99 -34.86 5.02
N ASP A 423 4.36 -36.14 4.99
CA ASP A 423 4.38 -37.10 6.12
C ASP A 423 5.74 -37.83 6.14
N PRO A 424 6.79 -37.25 6.77
CA PRO A 424 8.13 -37.84 6.77
C PRO A 424 8.19 -39.19 7.49
N SER A 425 8.77 -40.20 6.83
CA SER A 425 8.97 -41.53 7.43
C SER A 425 10.08 -41.53 8.49
N PRO A 426 10.10 -42.50 9.42
CA PRO A 426 11.19 -42.65 10.39
C PRO A 426 12.59 -42.70 9.76
N GLU A 427 12.73 -43.34 8.59
CA GLU A 427 13.98 -43.43 7.85
C GLU A 427 14.40 -42.08 7.27
N GLN A 428 13.44 -41.30 6.75
CA GLN A 428 13.70 -39.95 6.24
C GLN A 428 14.10 -38.99 7.37
N ILE A 429 13.47 -39.12 8.54
CA ILE A 429 13.82 -38.36 9.75
C ILE A 429 15.24 -38.71 10.20
N ALA A 430 15.58 -40.00 10.26
CA ALA A 430 16.91 -40.45 10.65
C ALA A 430 18.00 -39.97 9.67
N ALA A 431 17.76 -40.08 8.36
CA ALA A 431 18.67 -39.61 7.33
C ALA A 431 18.86 -38.08 7.37
N ALA A 432 17.78 -37.33 7.60
CA ALA A 432 17.86 -35.88 7.76
C ALA A 432 18.68 -35.49 9.01
N LEU A 433 18.50 -36.20 10.13
CA LEU A 433 19.29 -35.96 11.33
C LEU A 433 20.76 -36.32 11.10
N GLU A 434 21.07 -37.47 10.51
CA GLU A 434 22.43 -37.92 10.20
C GLU A 434 23.17 -36.92 9.31
N LEU A 435 22.52 -36.41 8.26
CA LEU A 435 23.10 -35.40 7.37
C LEU A 435 23.49 -34.12 8.14
N LEU A 436 22.63 -33.64 9.04
CA LEU A 436 22.91 -32.41 9.80
C LEU A 436 23.87 -32.64 10.97
N ARG A 437 23.78 -33.78 11.64
CA ARG A 437 24.49 -34.09 12.88
C ARG A 437 25.90 -34.63 12.62
N ASP A 438 26.02 -35.54 11.66
CA ASP A 438 27.19 -36.39 11.45
C ASP A 438 27.96 -36.03 10.17
N GLU A 439 27.28 -35.65 9.09
CA GLU A 439 27.95 -35.16 7.88
C GLU A 439 28.33 -33.68 8.01
N LEU A 440 27.36 -32.78 8.22
CA LEU A 440 27.60 -31.33 8.29
C LEU A 440 28.42 -30.91 9.53
N LEU A 441 28.02 -31.40 10.71
CA LEU A 441 28.58 -30.99 12.00
C LEU A 441 29.53 -32.03 12.63
N GLY A 442 29.82 -33.13 11.94
CA GLY A 442 30.57 -34.26 12.49
C GLY A 442 31.95 -33.91 13.01
N ASP A 443 32.70 -33.08 12.25
CA ASP A 443 34.07 -32.69 12.56
C ASP A 443 34.19 -31.49 13.51
N MET A 444 33.07 -30.86 13.88
CA MET A 444 33.09 -29.76 14.83
C MET A 444 33.49 -30.29 16.22
N PRO A 445 34.41 -29.61 16.93
CA PRO A 445 35.02 -30.14 18.15
C PRO A 445 34.13 -29.96 19.39
N PHE A 446 32.94 -30.57 19.37
CA PHE A 446 32.02 -30.55 20.51
C PHE A 446 32.51 -31.50 21.61
N PRO A 447 32.63 -31.05 22.87
CA PRO A 447 33.08 -31.89 23.97
C PRO A 447 31.97 -32.80 24.53
N SER A 448 30.70 -32.56 24.17
CA SER A 448 29.55 -33.34 24.60
C SER A 448 28.45 -33.38 23.54
N ASP A 449 27.56 -34.38 23.62
CA ASP A 449 26.37 -34.45 22.76
C ASP A 449 25.39 -33.30 23.03
N ALA A 450 25.41 -32.70 24.23
CA ALA A 450 24.62 -31.52 24.56
C ALA A 450 25.04 -30.29 23.73
N ASP A 451 26.35 -30.09 23.54
CA ASP A 451 26.87 -29.00 22.69
C ASP A 451 26.48 -29.20 21.21
N ARG A 452 26.48 -30.45 20.73
CA ARG A 452 26.01 -30.81 19.39
C ARG A 452 24.50 -30.57 19.22
N ALA A 453 23.69 -30.98 20.20
CA ALA A 453 22.25 -30.72 20.21
C ALA A 453 21.93 -29.22 20.21
N ASN A 454 22.69 -28.44 20.99
CA ASN A 454 22.57 -26.98 21.03
C ASN A 454 23.02 -26.33 19.71
N ALA A 455 24.00 -26.91 19.00
CA ALA A 455 24.40 -26.46 17.68
C ALA A 455 23.27 -26.68 16.64
N LEU A 456 22.61 -27.84 16.66
CA LEU A 456 21.42 -28.10 15.85
C LEU A 456 20.28 -27.14 16.21
N ALA A 457 20.10 -26.82 17.50
CA ALA A 457 19.13 -25.83 17.93
C ALA A 457 19.38 -24.43 17.32
N ALA A 458 20.64 -23.99 17.25
CA ALA A 458 20.99 -22.74 16.57
C ALA A 458 20.65 -22.78 15.07
N LEU A 459 20.91 -23.92 14.40
CA LEU A 459 20.58 -24.12 12.98
C LEU A 459 19.07 -24.14 12.70
N LEU A 460 18.27 -24.74 13.59
CA LEU A 460 16.80 -24.84 13.43
C LEU A 460 16.08 -23.50 13.69
N THR A 461 16.62 -22.66 14.58
CA THR A 461 15.94 -21.46 15.09
C THR A 461 15.46 -20.48 13.99
N PRO A 462 16.25 -20.16 12.95
CA PRO A 462 15.81 -19.27 11.87
C PRO A 462 14.56 -19.75 11.13
N PHE A 463 14.38 -21.07 11.01
CA PHE A 463 13.27 -21.68 10.24
C PHE A 463 11.95 -21.72 11.00
N ILE A 464 11.98 -21.46 12.32
CA ILE A 464 10.80 -21.54 13.19
C ILE A 464 10.39 -20.19 13.79
N ARG A 465 11.04 -19.07 13.44
CA ARG A 465 10.76 -17.75 14.06
C ARG A 465 9.29 -17.34 14.00
N ASP A 466 8.55 -17.71 12.95
CA ASP A 466 7.11 -17.48 12.82
C ASP A 466 6.27 -18.14 13.95
N ARG A 467 6.80 -19.20 14.58
CA ARG A 467 6.16 -19.89 15.71
C ARG A 467 6.62 -19.37 17.06
N ILE A 468 7.72 -18.63 17.17
CA ILE A 468 8.34 -18.30 18.46
C ILE A 468 8.54 -16.80 18.65
N ASP A 469 8.05 -16.26 19.76
CA ASP A 469 8.06 -14.82 19.96
C ASP A 469 9.48 -14.32 20.32
N LEU A 470 10.20 -15.10 21.15
CA LEU A 470 11.57 -14.80 21.59
C LEU A 470 12.53 -15.95 21.26
N ALA A 471 13.76 -15.62 20.85
CA ALA A 471 14.87 -16.56 20.64
C ALA A 471 16.04 -16.21 21.58
N PRO A 472 16.59 -17.18 22.34
CA PRO A 472 17.73 -16.92 23.20
C PRO A 472 19.02 -16.74 22.38
N LEU A 473 20.01 -16.11 23.00
CA LEU A 473 21.32 -15.89 22.39
C LEU A 473 22.15 -17.18 22.45
N ALA A 474 22.56 -17.68 21.28
CA ALA A 474 23.45 -18.83 21.15
C ALA A 474 24.90 -18.37 21.37
N VAL A 475 25.55 -18.85 22.43
CA VAL A 475 26.94 -18.52 22.75
C VAL A 475 27.84 -19.65 22.25
N VAL A 476 28.54 -19.40 21.15
CA VAL A 476 29.55 -20.31 20.60
C VAL A 476 30.88 -20.00 21.29
N ASP A 477 31.17 -20.80 22.31
CA ASP A 477 32.27 -20.57 23.24
C ASP A 477 33.47 -21.48 22.92
N GLY A 478 34.57 -20.88 22.48
CA GLY A 478 35.80 -21.57 22.18
C GLY A 478 36.76 -21.62 23.37
N ASN A 479 37.45 -22.76 23.56
CA ASN A 479 38.57 -22.82 24.52
C ASN A 479 39.82 -22.05 24.03
N GLY A 480 39.86 -21.61 22.77
CA GLY A 480 40.97 -20.88 22.17
C GLY A 480 40.66 -20.30 20.79
N MET A 481 41.68 -19.66 20.19
CA MET A 481 41.62 -19.16 18.82
C MET A 481 41.67 -20.32 17.81
N GLY A 482 41.12 -20.12 16.61
CA GLY A 482 41.22 -21.12 15.53
C GLY A 482 40.36 -22.37 15.66
N VAL A 483 39.48 -22.47 16.68
CA VAL A 483 38.69 -23.67 16.98
C VAL A 483 37.45 -23.87 16.08
N GLY A 484 37.22 -23.00 15.09
CA GLY A 484 36.08 -23.11 14.15
C GLY A 484 34.83 -22.28 14.48
N LYS A 485 34.88 -21.29 15.39
CA LYS A 485 33.71 -20.44 15.73
C LYS A 485 33.13 -19.71 14.52
N ASN A 486 33.96 -19.01 13.76
CA ASN A 486 33.52 -18.27 12.57
C ASN A 486 33.10 -19.22 11.46
N LEU A 487 33.72 -20.41 11.36
CA LEU A 487 33.31 -21.45 10.43
C LEU A 487 31.89 -21.95 10.75
N PHE A 488 31.56 -22.16 12.03
CA PHE A 488 30.21 -22.54 12.46
C PHE A 488 29.17 -21.48 12.07
N ALA A 489 29.46 -20.21 12.35
CA ALA A 489 28.58 -19.10 11.98
C ALA A 489 28.41 -18.98 10.46
N ASP A 490 29.50 -19.11 9.68
CA ASP A 490 29.47 -19.11 8.23
C ASP A 490 28.59 -20.24 7.68
N VAL A 491 28.76 -21.46 8.18
CA VAL A 491 27.98 -22.63 7.71
C VAL A 491 26.49 -22.45 8.00
N LEU A 492 26.14 -21.98 9.20
CA LEU A 492 24.75 -21.66 9.56
C LEU A 492 24.18 -20.59 8.60
N SER A 493 24.93 -19.52 8.36
CA SER A 493 24.53 -18.45 7.46
C SER A 493 24.41 -18.91 6.01
N ILE A 494 25.30 -19.78 5.53
CA ILE A 494 25.26 -20.32 4.17
C ILE A 494 23.99 -21.13 3.95
N ILE A 495 23.58 -21.95 4.93
CA ILE A 495 22.37 -22.75 4.81
C ILE A 495 21.14 -21.83 4.75
N VAL A 496 21.02 -20.92 5.71
CA VAL A 496 19.82 -20.06 5.85
C VAL A 496 19.76 -18.96 4.79
N PHE A 497 20.90 -18.32 4.51
CA PHE A 497 20.99 -17.10 3.69
C PHE A 497 21.84 -17.24 2.44
N GLY A 498 22.40 -18.40 2.11
CA GLY A 498 23.18 -18.61 0.88
C GLY A 498 24.59 -17.98 0.89
N GLY A 499 24.91 -17.16 1.89
CA GLY A 499 26.18 -16.44 2.02
C GLY A 499 26.85 -16.64 3.39
N PRO A 500 28.16 -16.35 3.51
CA PRO A 500 28.87 -16.39 4.79
C PRO A 500 28.26 -15.40 5.79
N ALA A 501 28.56 -15.58 7.07
CA ALA A 501 28.06 -14.68 8.10
C ALA A 501 28.77 -13.33 8.02
N GLU A 502 28.08 -12.27 8.44
CA GLU A 502 28.65 -10.93 8.60
C GLU A 502 28.82 -10.60 10.10
N PRO A 503 29.88 -11.12 10.75
CA PRO A 503 30.13 -10.87 12.16
C PRO A 503 30.41 -9.39 12.42
N ARG A 504 29.89 -8.89 13.54
CA ARG A 504 30.18 -7.53 14.04
C ARG A 504 30.74 -7.58 15.46
N PRO A 505 31.73 -6.74 15.80
CA PRO A 505 32.26 -6.72 17.16
C PRO A 505 31.18 -6.29 18.15
N LEU A 506 31.15 -6.91 19.33
CA LEU A 506 30.29 -6.47 20.42
C LEU A 506 30.98 -5.34 21.22
N SER A 507 30.48 -4.11 21.10
CA SER A 507 30.98 -2.98 21.89
C SER A 507 30.65 -3.13 23.39
N GLY A 508 31.53 -2.62 24.25
CA GLY A 508 31.28 -2.48 25.68
C GLY A 508 30.39 -1.28 26.04
N ASP A 509 30.16 -0.35 25.11
CA ASP A 509 29.26 0.79 25.30
C ASP A 509 27.81 0.43 24.97
N ASN A 510 26.94 0.50 25.97
CA ASN A 510 25.53 0.17 25.85
C ASN A 510 24.79 1.04 24.82
N GLU A 511 25.18 2.31 24.63
CA GLU A 511 24.55 3.18 23.63
C GLU A 511 24.96 2.82 22.20
N GLU A 512 26.21 2.37 22.00
CA GLU A 512 26.69 1.88 20.71
C GLU A 512 26.01 0.55 20.35
N VAL A 513 25.87 -0.35 21.33
CA VAL A 513 25.11 -1.60 21.18
C VAL A 513 23.66 -1.29 20.81
N ARG A 514 22.98 -0.36 21.51
CA ARG A 514 21.60 0.06 21.19
C ARG A 514 21.47 0.52 19.73
N LYS A 515 22.36 1.39 19.25
CA LYS A 515 22.36 1.86 17.85
C LYS A 515 22.57 0.73 16.85
N THR A 516 23.51 -0.16 17.14
CA THR A 516 23.82 -1.31 16.28
C THR A 516 22.63 -2.26 16.17
N LEU A 517 21.95 -2.54 17.29
CA LEU A 517 20.74 -3.35 17.33
C LEU A 517 19.58 -2.69 16.57
N THR A 518 19.35 -1.40 16.79
CA THR A 518 18.33 -0.62 16.07
C THR A 518 18.57 -0.63 14.56
N ALA A 519 19.83 -0.48 14.13
CA ALA A 519 20.18 -0.53 12.72
C ALA A 519 19.91 -1.92 12.12
N ALA A 520 20.32 -3.00 12.80
CA ALA A 520 20.11 -4.37 12.32
C ALA A 520 18.62 -4.68 12.13
N LEU A 521 17.81 -4.35 13.12
CA LEU A 521 16.37 -4.56 13.08
C LEU A 521 15.69 -3.68 12.01
N ARG A 522 16.17 -2.45 11.80
CA ARG A 522 15.63 -1.52 10.80
C ARG A 522 15.84 -2.03 9.36
N HIS A 523 16.93 -2.77 9.12
CA HIS A 523 17.22 -3.40 7.83
C HIS A 523 16.61 -4.79 7.67
N GLY A 524 15.84 -5.28 8.66
CA GLY A 524 15.18 -6.58 8.58
C GLY A 524 16.13 -7.78 8.69
N GLU A 525 17.30 -7.60 9.31
CA GLU A 525 18.25 -8.70 9.49
C GLU A 525 17.58 -9.87 10.24
N SER A 526 17.79 -11.10 9.77
CA SER A 526 17.20 -12.30 10.40
C SER A 526 18.22 -13.13 11.20
N LEU A 527 19.51 -12.81 11.09
CA LEU A 527 20.61 -13.41 11.86
C LEU A 527 21.62 -12.30 12.20
N VAL A 528 21.90 -12.14 13.49
CA VAL A 528 22.96 -11.23 13.95
C VAL A 528 24.02 -12.05 14.66
N VAL A 529 25.25 -11.94 14.16
CA VAL A 529 26.42 -12.60 14.72
C VAL A 529 27.32 -11.55 15.37
N PHE A 530 27.46 -11.63 16.70
CA PHE A 530 28.43 -10.85 17.45
C PHE A 530 29.75 -11.62 17.53
N ASP A 531 30.84 -11.00 17.11
CA ASP A 531 32.19 -11.54 17.25
C ASP A 531 32.97 -10.79 18.34
N GLU A 532 34.08 -11.37 18.79
CA GLU A 532 34.88 -10.89 19.91
C GLU A 532 34.03 -10.65 21.19
N ALA A 533 32.97 -11.45 21.35
CA ALA A 533 31.99 -11.33 22.42
C ALA A 533 32.49 -11.99 23.72
N HIS A 534 33.69 -11.63 24.19
CA HIS A 534 34.33 -12.19 25.39
C HIS A 534 33.54 -11.91 26.68
N THR A 535 32.76 -10.84 26.70
CA THR A 535 31.89 -10.50 27.83
C THR A 535 30.53 -10.05 27.34
N LEU A 536 29.48 -10.78 27.73
CA LEU A 536 28.09 -10.48 27.42
C LEU A 536 27.44 -9.75 28.60
N GLN A 537 27.16 -8.46 28.43
CA GLN A 537 26.51 -7.61 29.42
C GLN A 537 25.82 -6.41 28.75
N GLY A 538 25.06 -5.64 29.51
CA GLY A 538 24.42 -4.42 29.05
C GLY A 538 22.90 -4.50 29.00
N THR A 539 22.24 -3.37 29.20
CA THR A 539 20.77 -3.29 29.25
C THR A 539 20.16 -3.36 27.85
N ALA A 540 20.84 -2.85 26.82
CA ALA A 540 20.36 -2.89 25.44
C ALA A 540 20.30 -4.33 24.89
N LEU A 541 21.40 -5.09 25.05
CA LEU A 541 21.45 -6.51 24.69
C LEU A 541 20.45 -7.34 25.51
N ALA A 542 20.28 -7.02 26.80
CA ALA A 542 19.22 -7.66 27.57
C ALA A 542 17.87 -7.36 26.92
N GLN A 543 17.50 -6.08 26.81
CA GLN A 543 16.21 -5.66 26.30
C GLN A 543 15.83 -6.32 24.97
N VAL A 544 16.75 -6.35 23.99
CA VAL A 544 16.44 -6.93 22.66
C VAL A 544 16.14 -8.41 22.75
N LEU A 545 16.85 -9.19 23.58
CA LEU A 545 16.61 -10.63 23.72
C LEU A 545 15.26 -10.98 24.37
N THR A 546 14.56 -10.01 24.98
CA THR A 546 13.25 -10.23 25.62
C THR A 546 12.15 -9.31 25.12
N ALA A 547 12.35 -8.67 23.97
CA ALA A 547 11.36 -7.80 23.36
C ALA A 547 10.92 -8.39 22.02
N GLU A 548 9.63 -8.72 21.88
CA GLU A 548 9.02 -9.13 20.60
C GLU A 548 9.02 -7.98 19.59
N THR A 549 8.84 -6.75 20.09
CA THR A 549 8.97 -5.52 19.31
C THR A 549 10.01 -4.64 19.95
N TRP A 550 11.05 -4.32 19.20
CA TRP A 550 12.04 -3.34 19.60
C TRP A 550 11.49 -1.93 19.42
N LYS A 551 11.57 -1.12 20.48
CA LYS A 551 11.13 0.27 20.47
C LYS A 551 12.32 1.15 20.76
N ASP A 552 12.54 2.13 19.90
CA ASP A 552 13.62 3.07 20.08
C ASP A 552 13.24 4.48 19.62
N ARG A 553 13.95 5.48 20.14
CA ARG A 553 13.82 6.88 19.75
C ARG A 553 14.91 7.23 18.76
N VAL A 554 14.50 7.62 17.56
CA VAL A 554 15.44 8.15 16.57
C VAL A 554 15.85 9.56 17.01
N LEU A 555 17.15 9.81 17.16
CA LEU A 555 17.66 11.14 17.50
C LEU A 555 17.38 12.11 16.35
N GLY A 556 16.75 13.25 16.64
CA GLY A 556 16.47 14.31 15.66
C GLY A 556 15.05 14.32 15.06
N VAL A 557 14.21 13.32 15.40
CA VAL A 557 12.78 13.27 15.02
C VAL A 557 11.97 12.72 16.20
N SER A 558 10.82 13.33 16.50
CA SER A 558 9.95 12.95 17.64
C SER A 558 9.09 11.71 17.37
N GLU A 559 9.63 10.67 16.72
CA GLU A 559 8.91 9.44 16.41
C GLU A 559 9.60 8.22 17.04
N ASP A 560 8.81 7.43 17.78
CA ASP A 560 9.23 6.13 18.32
C ASP A 560 9.09 5.08 17.20
N ILE A 561 10.20 4.50 16.75
CA ILE A 561 10.18 3.38 15.80
C ILE A 561 9.80 2.10 16.53
N ARG A 562 9.08 1.20 15.84
CA ARG A 562 8.61 -0.08 16.40
C ARG A 562 8.99 -1.19 15.44
N LEU A 563 10.09 -1.88 15.68
CA LEU A 563 10.62 -2.88 14.76
C LEU A 563 10.30 -4.30 15.26
N PRO A 564 9.77 -5.20 14.42
CA PRO A 564 9.58 -6.58 14.81
C PRO A 564 10.95 -7.26 15.05
N ASN A 565 11.05 -8.03 16.12
CA ASN A 565 12.28 -8.72 16.47
C ASN A 565 12.21 -10.19 16.04
N ASN A 566 12.50 -10.46 14.78
CA ASN A 566 12.53 -11.81 14.21
C ASN A 566 13.94 -12.38 14.08
N VAL A 567 14.93 -11.78 14.75
CA VAL A 567 16.36 -12.11 14.66
C VAL A 567 16.71 -13.40 15.40
N THR A 568 17.58 -14.21 14.81
CA THR A 568 18.34 -15.25 15.51
C THR A 568 19.67 -14.67 15.98
N TRP A 569 19.98 -14.80 17.27
CA TRP A 569 21.14 -14.14 17.88
C TRP A 569 22.27 -15.15 18.14
N VAL A 570 23.48 -14.84 17.68
CA VAL A 570 24.68 -15.66 17.89
C VAL A 570 25.81 -14.77 18.44
N ALA A 571 26.52 -15.25 19.46
CA ALA A 571 27.72 -14.62 19.99
C ALA A 571 28.90 -15.60 19.90
N LEU A 572 30.01 -15.13 19.35
CA LEU A 572 31.26 -15.86 19.19
C LEU A 572 32.29 -15.26 20.13
N GLY A 573 32.95 -16.10 20.93
CA GLY A 573 34.01 -15.63 21.82
C GLY A 573 34.83 -16.76 22.41
N ASN A 574 35.86 -16.39 23.19
CA ASN A 574 36.70 -17.35 23.89
C ASN A 574 36.49 -17.25 25.39
N ASN A 575 36.13 -18.36 26.03
CA ASN A 575 35.81 -18.43 27.47
C ASN A 575 34.84 -17.30 27.87
N VAL A 576 33.71 -17.24 27.16
CA VAL A 576 32.76 -16.13 27.22
C VAL A 576 32.20 -15.96 28.63
N ARG A 577 32.37 -14.75 29.19
CA ARG A 577 31.78 -14.36 30.48
C ARG A 577 30.39 -13.79 30.27
N VAL A 578 29.40 -14.28 31.01
CA VAL A 578 28.02 -13.79 30.89
C VAL A 578 27.57 -13.21 32.22
N ASN A 579 27.26 -11.92 32.21
CA ASN A 579 26.99 -11.16 33.42
C ASN A 579 25.54 -10.70 33.51
N GLY A 580 25.07 -10.55 34.75
CA GLY A 580 23.83 -9.88 35.06
C GLY A 580 22.61 -10.58 34.48
N ASP A 581 21.71 -9.81 33.87
CA ASP A 581 20.42 -10.32 33.39
C ASP A 581 20.53 -11.13 32.09
N ILE A 582 21.70 -11.13 31.43
CA ILE A 582 21.95 -11.90 30.21
C ILE A 582 22.08 -13.40 30.50
N THR A 583 22.55 -13.80 31.69
CA THR A 583 22.84 -15.20 32.04
C THR A 583 21.65 -16.15 31.86
N ARG A 584 20.42 -15.66 32.06
CA ARG A 584 19.18 -16.42 31.85
C ARG A 584 18.60 -16.35 30.42
N ARG A 585 19.30 -15.67 29.51
CA ARG A 585 18.89 -15.39 28.12
C ARG A 585 19.82 -16.04 27.08
N VAL A 586 20.79 -16.83 27.55
CA VAL A 586 21.81 -17.50 26.72
C VAL A 586 21.82 -19.02 26.94
N TYR A 587 22.26 -19.73 25.90
CA TYR A 587 22.67 -21.13 25.96
C TYR A 587 24.04 -21.28 25.27
N TRP A 588 24.77 -22.33 25.62
CA TRP A 588 26.16 -22.51 25.18
C TRP A 588 26.31 -23.64 24.17
N ILE A 589 27.17 -23.40 23.20
CA ILE A 589 27.72 -24.37 22.25
C ILE A 589 29.24 -24.32 22.42
N LYS A 590 29.80 -25.25 23.17
CA LYS A 590 31.25 -25.26 23.44
C LYS A 590 32.01 -25.91 22.29
N LEU A 591 33.07 -25.24 21.83
CA LEU A 591 34.05 -25.77 20.88
C LEU A 591 35.37 -25.96 21.62
N ALA A 592 35.72 -27.22 21.91
CA ALA A 592 36.87 -27.58 22.72
C ALA A 592 37.70 -28.68 22.04
N PRO A 593 38.46 -28.35 20.99
CA PRO A 593 39.38 -29.29 20.38
C PRO A 593 40.45 -29.74 21.39
N THR A 594 40.84 -31.01 21.29
CA THR A 594 41.86 -31.65 22.13
C THR A 594 43.29 -31.46 21.61
N TYR A 595 43.44 -30.78 20.48
CA TYR A 595 44.72 -30.56 19.79
C TYR A 595 45.31 -29.20 20.18
N ALA A 596 46.64 -29.10 20.22
CA ALA A 596 47.35 -27.87 20.60
C ALA A 596 47.14 -26.72 19.59
N ASN A 597 47.14 -27.02 18.29
CA ASN A 597 46.89 -26.08 17.20
C ASN A 597 45.77 -26.61 16.28
N PRO A 598 44.48 -26.40 16.64
CA PRO A 598 43.34 -26.91 15.87
C PRO A 598 43.31 -26.43 14.41
N GLN A 599 43.83 -25.23 14.15
CA GLN A 599 43.89 -24.61 12.82
C GLN A 599 44.92 -25.25 11.87
N ASP A 600 45.90 -25.99 12.40
CA ASP A 600 46.99 -26.60 11.61
C ASP A 600 46.66 -28.05 11.18
N ARG A 601 45.41 -28.49 11.41
CA ARG A 601 44.98 -29.84 11.03
C ARG A 601 45.08 -30.04 9.51
N PRO A 602 45.65 -31.17 9.04
CA PRO A 602 45.66 -31.51 7.63
C PRO A 602 44.25 -31.54 7.02
N ALA A 603 44.11 -31.02 5.80
CA ALA A 603 42.83 -30.88 5.11
C ALA A 603 42.13 -32.25 4.90
N ASP A 604 42.91 -33.31 4.64
CA ASP A 604 42.46 -34.69 4.49
C ASP A 604 41.98 -35.35 5.79
N SER A 605 42.23 -34.72 6.96
CA SER A 605 41.69 -35.17 8.25
C SER A 605 40.24 -34.75 8.50
N PHE A 606 39.66 -33.96 7.60
CA PHE A 606 38.28 -33.52 7.66
C PHE A 606 37.45 -34.29 6.63
N ARG A 607 36.25 -34.69 7.02
CA ARG A 607 35.22 -35.27 6.16
C ARG A 607 34.94 -34.36 4.96
N HIS A 608 34.87 -33.05 5.21
CA HIS A 608 34.72 -32.01 4.19
C HIS A 608 35.82 -30.96 4.34
N PRO A 609 36.95 -31.08 3.60
CA PRO A 609 38.07 -30.15 3.69
C PRO A 609 37.69 -28.69 3.41
N HIS A 610 36.72 -28.49 2.51
CA HIS A 610 36.16 -27.19 2.13
C HIS A 610 34.69 -27.09 2.55
N LEU A 611 34.42 -27.24 3.86
CA LEU A 611 33.06 -27.33 4.40
C LEU A 611 32.11 -26.21 3.93
N LYS A 612 32.59 -24.97 3.76
CA LYS A 612 31.77 -23.86 3.28
C LYS A 612 31.29 -24.05 1.84
N ASP A 613 32.18 -24.52 0.96
CA ASP A 613 31.86 -24.75 -0.44
C ASP A 613 30.97 -25.98 -0.57
N TRP A 614 31.28 -27.05 0.16
CA TRP A 614 30.41 -28.23 0.29
C TRP A 614 29.00 -27.86 0.76
N ALA A 615 28.87 -27.03 1.80
CA ALA A 615 27.56 -26.59 2.29
C ALA A 615 26.78 -25.74 1.27
N ARG A 616 27.46 -25.00 0.39
CA ARG A 616 26.80 -24.28 -0.72
C ARG A 616 26.32 -25.23 -1.80
N GLU A 617 27.15 -26.20 -2.19
CA GLU A 617 26.84 -27.21 -3.20
C GLU A 617 25.68 -28.10 -2.76
N HIS A 618 25.65 -28.49 -1.48
CA HIS A 618 24.62 -29.33 -0.88
C HIS A 618 23.50 -28.53 -0.19
N ARG A 619 23.40 -27.22 -0.43
CA ARG A 619 22.47 -26.34 0.30
C ARG A 619 21.01 -26.81 0.23
N SER A 620 20.56 -27.25 -0.95
CA SER A 620 19.21 -27.79 -1.16
C SER A 620 18.92 -29.03 -0.30
N GLU A 621 19.90 -29.93 -0.17
CA GLU A 621 19.79 -31.15 0.65
C GLU A 621 19.75 -30.82 2.14
N LEU A 622 20.62 -29.89 2.58
CA LEU A 622 20.67 -29.42 3.97
C LEU A 622 19.37 -28.71 4.37
N LEU A 623 18.83 -27.86 3.50
CA LEU A 623 17.54 -27.21 3.70
C LEU A 623 16.40 -28.24 3.77
N THR A 624 16.39 -29.22 2.87
CA THR A 624 15.41 -30.30 2.87
C THR A 624 15.46 -31.09 4.18
N ALA A 625 16.64 -31.43 4.68
CA ALA A 625 16.80 -32.11 5.95
C ALA A 625 16.26 -31.28 7.13
N VAL A 626 16.62 -29.99 7.21
CA VAL A 626 16.12 -29.09 8.26
C VAL A 626 14.59 -29.05 8.26
N LEU A 627 13.98 -28.82 7.10
CA LEU A 627 12.53 -28.71 6.96
C LEU A 627 11.82 -30.04 7.23
N THR A 628 12.44 -31.18 6.86
CA THR A 628 11.94 -32.52 7.14
C THR A 628 11.84 -32.77 8.64
N LEU A 629 12.87 -32.40 9.43
CA LEU A 629 12.83 -32.55 10.89
C LEU A 629 11.71 -31.70 11.52
N ILE A 630 11.54 -30.46 11.05
CA ILE A 630 10.48 -29.57 11.53
C ILE A 630 9.10 -30.15 11.16
N ARG A 631 8.94 -30.60 9.91
CA ARG A 631 7.68 -31.15 9.39
C ARG A 631 7.28 -32.43 10.13
N ALA A 632 8.22 -33.34 10.38
CA ALA A 632 8.00 -34.55 11.16
C ALA A 632 7.42 -34.26 12.55
N TRP A 633 7.93 -33.24 13.22
CA TRP A 633 7.41 -32.80 14.52
C TRP A 633 5.95 -32.33 14.45
N TYR A 634 5.60 -31.55 13.41
CA TYR A 634 4.21 -31.14 13.19
C TYR A 634 3.29 -32.33 12.95
N VAL A 635 3.70 -33.27 12.09
CA VAL A 635 2.93 -34.48 11.78
C VAL A 635 2.73 -35.36 13.01
N ALA A 636 3.73 -35.44 13.89
CA ALA A 636 3.64 -36.14 15.18
C ALA A 636 2.70 -35.46 16.21
N GLY A 637 2.09 -34.32 15.88
CA GLY A 637 1.21 -33.57 16.78
C GLY A 637 1.95 -32.60 17.71
N CYS A 638 3.13 -32.12 17.30
CA CYS A 638 3.97 -31.21 18.08
C CYS A 638 4.34 -31.72 19.50
N PRO A 639 4.78 -32.98 19.67
CA PRO A 639 5.06 -33.53 21.00
C PRO A 639 6.25 -32.79 21.65
N PHE A 640 6.17 -32.59 22.96
CA PHE A 640 7.29 -32.09 23.75
C PHE A 640 7.31 -32.76 25.12
N ARG A 641 8.47 -33.30 25.49
CA ARG A 641 8.74 -33.77 26.85
C ARG A 641 9.71 -32.78 27.50
N PRO A 642 9.32 -32.10 28.59
CA PRO A 642 10.22 -31.21 29.30
C PRO A 642 11.50 -31.95 29.73
N GLY A 643 12.64 -31.29 29.53
CA GLY A 643 13.91 -31.76 30.09
C GLY A 643 14.00 -31.51 31.59
N ALA A 644 15.15 -31.83 32.18
CA ALA A 644 15.45 -31.49 33.57
C ALA A 644 15.66 -29.97 33.77
N GLU A 645 16.03 -29.27 32.70
CA GLU A 645 16.31 -27.84 32.67
C GLU A 645 15.22 -27.11 31.91
N SER A 646 14.85 -25.91 32.38
CA SER A 646 13.87 -25.06 31.69
C SER A 646 14.40 -23.66 31.44
N PHE A 647 14.01 -23.10 30.30
CA PHE A 647 14.48 -21.83 29.78
C PHE A 647 13.42 -20.73 29.94
N GLY A 648 12.94 -20.51 31.18
CA GLY A 648 12.11 -19.37 31.62
C GLY A 648 11.36 -18.59 30.52
N SER A 649 11.81 -17.36 30.22
CA SER A 649 11.20 -16.45 29.23
C SER A 649 11.20 -16.94 27.77
N PHE A 650 11.91 -18.02 27.47
CA PHE A 650 12.05 -18.61 26.13
C PHE A 650 11.37 -19.99 26.04
N GLY A 651 10.41 -20.28 26.92
CA GLY A 651 9.75 -21.58 26.98
C GLY A 651 9.09 -22.01 25.66
N LYS A 652 8.61 -21.08 24.82
CA LYS A 652 8.04 -21.41 23.49
C LYS A 652 9.13 -21.90 22.51
N TRP A 653 10.30 -21.27 22.54
CA TRP A 653 11.48 -21.72 21.80
C TRP A 653 11.97 -23.08 22.30
N GLU A 654 12.11 -23.25 23.61
CA GLU A 654 12.53 -24.52 24.24
C GLU A 654 11.61 -25.67 23.81
N ARG A 655 10.29 -25.47 23.89
CA ARG A 655 9.30 -26.48 23.50
C ARG A 655 9.38 -26.85 22.03
N THR A 656 9.54 -25.84 21.17
CA THR A 656 9.55 -26.05 19.71
C THR A 656 10.82 -26.77 19.29
N VAL A 657 11.99 -26.23 19.63
CA VAL A 657 13.28 -26.83 19.25
C VAL A 657 13.49 -28.16 19.94
N GLY A 658 13.22 -28.24 21.25
CA GLY A 658 13.32 -29.47 22.02
C GLY A 658 12.39 -30.56 21.48
N GLY A 659 11.16 -30.21 21.10
CA GLY A 659 10.20 -31.14 20.50
C GLY A 659 10.66 -31.67 19.14
N ILE A 660 11.21 -30.81 18.29
CA ILE A 660 11.80 -31.19 16.98
C ILE A 660 12.95 -32.17 17.20
N LEU A 661 13.92 -31.82 18.06
CA LEU A 661 15.07 -32.67 18.34
C LEU A 661 14.67 -34.01 18.96
N GLN A 662 13.73 -34.02 19.90
CA GLN A 662 13.22 -35.26 20.52
C GLN A 662 12.51 -36.15 19.51
N THR A 663 11.73 -35.58 18.59
CA THR A 663 11.04 -36.34 17.53
C THR A 663 12.04 -36.94 16.55
N ALA A 664 13.14 -36.23 16.28
CA ALA A 664 14.24 -36.74 15.47
C ALA A 664 15.10 -37.80 16.20
N GLY A 665 14.90 -38.01 17.49
CA GLY A 665 15.71 -38.92 18.32
C GLY A 665 17.00 -38.29 18.87
N GLN A 666 17.22 -36.99 18.70
CA GLN A 666 18.34 -36.27 19.28
C GLN A 666 18.08 -35.97 20.77
N THR A 667 19.03 -36.35 21.62
CA THR A 667 18.99 -36.16 23.08
C THR A 667 20.03 -35.12 23.54
N GLY A 668 20.06 -34.80 24.84
CA GLY A 668 21.07 -33.90 25.44
C GLY A 668 20.83 -32.40 25.25
N PHE A 669 19.76 -31.99 24.54
CA PHE A 669 19.43 -30.57 24.37
C PHE A 669 19.29 -29.85 25.71
N LEU A 670 20.03 -28.74 25.87
CA LEU A 670 20.13 -27.93 27.10
C LEU A 670 20.64 -28.67 28.36
N GLU A 671 21.17 -29.88 28.22
CA GLU A 671 21.75 -30.59 29.37
C GLU A 671 22.95 -29.81 29.95
N GLY A 672 23.01 -29.72 31.29
CA GLY A 672 24.07 -28.97 31.98
C GLY A 672 23.94 -27.44 31.92
N LEU A 673 22.83 -26.90 31.38
CA LEU A 673 22.62 -25.45 31.25
C LEU A 673 22.72 -24.71 32.59
N ARG A 674 22.11 -25.24 33.66
CA ARG A 674 22.16 -24.61 34.99
C ARG A 674 23.57 -24.56 35.55
N ALA A 675 24.32 -25.66 35.46
CA ALA A 675 25.72 -25.71 35.88
C ALA A 675 26.56 -24.68 35.11
N LYS A 676 26.41 -24.62 33.78
CA LYS A 676 27.11 -23.61 32.95
C LYS A 676 26.74 -22.17 33.32
N ARG A 677 25.47 -21.89 33.66
CA ARG A 677 25.03 -20.57 34.15
C ARG A 677 25.68 -20.21 35.48
N GLU A 678 25.73 -21.15 36.42
CA GLU A 678 26.36 -20.97 37.73
C GLU A 678 27.88 -20.74 37.59
N GLU A 679 28.56 -21.54 36.75
CA GLU A 679 30.00 -21.39 36.44
C GLU A 679 30.33 -20.06 35.75
N SER A 680 29.43 -19.57 34.90
CA SER A 680 29.65 -18.33 34.13
C SER A 680 29.22 -17.06 34.87
N ASP A 681 28.47 -17.17 35.98
CA ASP A 681 28.03 -16.03 36.81
C ASP A 681 29.14 -15.58 37.78
N PHE A 682 30.23 -15.05 37.22
CA PHE A 682 31.36 -14.53 37.98
C PHE A 682 30.95 -13.39 38.93
N ALA A 683 30.07 -12.49 38.47
CA ALA A 683 29.58 -11.41 39.30
C ALA A 683 28.74 -11.93 40.47
N GLY A 684 27.90 -12.93 40.25
CA GLY A 684 27.11 -13.56 41.30
C GLY A 684 27.98 -14.28 42.33
N SER A 685 29.00 -15.00 41.88
CA SER A 685 29.98 -15.68 42.73
C SER A 685 30.79 -14.69 43.58
N ALA A 686 31.34 -13.64 42.97
CA ALA A 686 32.07 -12.60 43.69
C ALA A 686 31.18 -11.83 44.69
N TRP A 687 29.89 -11.62 44.36
CA TRP A 687 28.93 -11.08 45.33
C TRP A 687 28.70 -12.03 46.50
N LEU A 688 28.55 -13.33 46.26
CA LEU A 688 28.39 -14.33 47.32
C LEU A 688 29.61 -14.36 48.24
N GLU A 689 30.82 -14.39 47.67
CA GLU A 689 32.08 -14.33 48.43
C GLU A 689 32.16 -13.04 49.25
N HIS A 690 31.82 -11.90 48.66
CA HIS A 690 31.82 -10.62 49.38
C HIS A 690 30.80 -10.59 50.52
N LEU A 691 29.57 -11.07 50.32
CA LEU A 691 28.54 -11.14 51.36
C LEU A 691 28.90 -12.13 52.47
N ALA A 692 29.53 -13.26 52.12
CA ALA A 692 30.05 -14.22 53.08
C ALA A 692 31.19 -13.61 53.91
N TRP A 693 32.12 -12.89 53.27
CA TRP A 693 33.18 -12.15 53.95
C TRP A 693 32.63 -11.07 54.89
N LEU A 694 31.62 -10.30 54.46
CA LEU A 694 30.96 -9.32 55.33
C LEU A 694 30.31 -9.99 56.55
N HIS A 695 29.65 -11.12 56.36
CA HIS A 695 29.07 -11.89 57.46
C HIS A 695 30.15 -12.45 58.40
N GLU A 696 31.28 -12.92 57.87
CA GLU A 696 32.40 -13.39 58.69
C GLU A 696 32.99 -12.26 59.55
N ARG A 697 33.14 -11.06 58.99
CA ARG A 697 33.77 -9.91 59.68
C ARG A 697 32.84 -9.18 60.64
N PHE A 698 31.57 -9.02 60.26
CA PHE A 698 30.61 -8.18 60.99
C PHE A 698 29.47 -8.98 61.65
N GLY A 699 29.31 -10.26 61.32
CA GLY A 699 28.23 -11.11 61.82
C GLY A 699 26.84 -10.56 61.45
N GLY A 700 25.91 -10.63 62.40
CA GLY A 700 24.60 -9.95 62.33
C GLY A 700 24.63 -8.49 62.80
N GLY A 701 25.80 -7.94 63.12
CA GLY A 701 25.97 -6.56 63.58
C GLY A 701 25.86 -5.55 62.44
N GLY A 702 25.47 -4.31 62.75
CA GLY A 702 25.39 -3.23 61.77
C GLY A 702 26.75 -2.58 61.47
N PHE A 703 27.13 -2.48 60.21
CA PHE A 703 28.39 -1.88 59.73
C PHE A 703 28.15 -0.75 58.71
N THR A 704 29.11 0.16 58.57
CA THR A 704 29.11 1.20 57.52
C THR A 704 30.11 0.87 56.41
N THR A 705 30.01 1.54 55.25
CA THR A 705 31.01 1.38 54.18
C THR A 705 32.42 1.80 54.60
N GLY A 706 32.55 2.73 55.57
CA GLY A 706 33.83 3.08 56.17
C GLY A 706 34.39 1.97 57.08
N ASP A 707 33.53 1.19 57.73
CA ASP A 707 33.97 0.04 58.52
C ASP A 707 34.46 -1.09 57.61
N VAL A 708 33.81 -1.30 56.46
CA VAL A 708 34.26 -2.23 55.42
C VAL A 708 35.65 -1.84 54.90
N ASP A 709 35.88 -0.56 54.61
CA ASP A 709 37.18 -0.07 54.15
C ASP A 709 38.30 -0.23 55.19
N ARG A 710 37.95 -0.08 56.48
CA ARG A 710 38.85 -0.30 57.60
C ARG A 710 39.25 -1.77 57.72
N GLU A 711 38.29 -2.70 57.66
CA GLU A 711 38.56 -4.14 57.73
C GLU A 711 39.31 -4.64 56.49
N ARG A 712 38.95 -4.14 55.30
CA ARG A 712 39.71 -4.36 54.06
C ARG A 712 41.17 -3.93 54.23
N SER A 713 41.41 -2.73 54.75
CA SER A 713 42.77 -2.20 54.94
C SER A 713 43.58 -2.98 55.98
N ARG A 714 42.88 -3.60 56.94
CA ARG A 714 43.47 -4.41 58.01
C ARG A 714 43.88 -5.80 57.53
N ASP A 715 43.09 -6.43 56.65
CA ASP A 715 43.38 -7.74 56.07
C ASP A 715 43.18 -7.74 54.55
N PRO A 716 44.08 -7.09 53.78
CA PRO A 716 43.92 -6.97 52.33
C PRO A 716 43.98 -8.31 51.59
N ARG A 717 44.68 -9.31 52.17
CA ARG A 717 44.90 -10.62 51.52
C ARG A 717 43.64 -11.48 51.52
N ASN A 718 42.79 -11.34 52.54
CA ASN A 718 41.55 -12.09 52.65
C ASN A 718 40.32 -11.23 52.32
N PHE A 719 40.50 -10.05 51.72
CA PHE A 719 39.39 -9.21 51.31
C PHE A 719 38.74 -9.76 50.03
N ALA A 720 37.50 -10.22 50.15
CA ALA A 720 36.68 -10.51 48.99
C ALA A 720 36.11 -9.19 48.44
N SER A 721 36.62 -8.71 47.31
CA SER A 721 36.11 -7.48 46.69
C SER A 721 34.75 -7.71 46.04
N PRO A 722 33.78 -6.79 46.20
CA PRO A 722 32.57 -6.84 45.39
C PRO A 722 32.91 -6.49 43.92
N PRO A 723 32.14 -7.02 42.93
CA PRO A 723 32.35 -6.73 41.51
C PRO A 723 32.37 -5.24 41.18
N GLY A 724 33.34 -4.80 40.37
CA GLY A 724 33.50 -3.42 39.89
C GLY A 724 34.13 -2.45 40.91
N LEU A 725 34.68 -2.99 42.00
CA LEU A 725 35.34 -2.27 43.09
C LEU A 725 36.70 -2.89 43.48
N GLU A 726 37.29 -3.63 42.55
CA GLU A 726 38.62 -4.25 42.67
C GLU A 726 39.71 -3.18 42.79
N ASP A 727 39.57 -2.08 42.04
CA ASP A 727 40.48 -0.93 42.08
C ASP A 727 40.08 0.05 43.19
N ILE A 728 41.00 0.26 44.15
CA ILE A 728 40.79 1.16 45.29
C ILE A 728 41.07 2.61 44.89
N THR A 729 40.01 3.40 44.73
CA THR A 729 40.06 4.83 44.42
C THR A 729 39.77 5.70 45.66
N PRO A 730 40.14 7.00 45.68
CA PRO A 730 39.83 7.88 46.82
C PRO A 730 38.34 7.98 47.18
N ASP A 731 37.45 7.71 46.23
CA ASP A 731 35.99 7.71 46.42
C ASP A 731 35.40 6.30 46.60
N TRP A 732 36.22 5.29 46.87
CA TRP A 732 35.83 3.89 46.93
C TRP A 732 34.69 3.60 47.93
N THR A 733 34.75 4.15 49.15
CA THR A 733 33.68 3.98 50.17
C THR A 733 32.34 4.55 49.73
N ARG A 734 32.36 5.64 48.95
CA ARG A 734 31.18 6.27 48.35
C ARG A 734 30.62 5.38 47.25
N ARG A 735 31.48 4.87 46.36
CA ARG A 735 31.09 3.92 45.30
C ARG A 735 30.53 2.63 45.88
N LEU A 736 31.15 2.06 46.92
CA LEU A 736 30.65 0.90 47.66
C LEU A 736 29.22 1.13 48.18
N GLY A 737 28.95 2.31 48.74
CA GLY A 737 27.61 2.68 49.20
C GLY A 737 26.57 2.73 48.09
N TYR A 738 26.94 3.16 46.87
CA TYR A 738 26.06 3.10 45.71
C TYR A 738 25.81 1.66 45.26
N VAL A 739 26.86 0.85 45.20
CA VAL A 739 26.77 -0.54 44.77
C VAL A 739 25.92 -1.37 45.75
N TYR A 740 26.09 -1.18 47.07
CA TYR A 740 25.28 -1.85 48.09
C TYR A 740 23.78 -1.59 47.95
N ARG A 741 23.38 -0.36 47.61
CA ARG A 741 21.96 -0.04 47.35
C ARG A 741 21.38 -0.88 46.22
N GLY A 742 22.19 -1.23 45.23
CA GLY A 742 21.78 -2.06 44.09
C GLY A 742 21.57 -3.53 44.44
N VAL A 743 22.05 -3.99 45.60
CA VAL A 743 21.97 -5.41 46.03
C VAL A 743 21.22 -5.60 47.36
N LEU A 744 20.66 -4.53 47.93
CA LEU A 744 19.83 -4.60 49.14
C LEU A 744 18.65 -5.57 48.95
N ASP A 745 18.34 -6.30 50.01
CA ASP A 745 17.17 -7.18 50.14
C ASP A 745 17.12 -8.33 49.11
N ARG A 746 18.25 -8.64 48.46
CA ARG A 746 18.40 -9.79 47.56
C ARG A 746 19.08 -10.93 48.30
N ASN A 747 18.42 -12.08 48.39
CA ASN A 747 19.01 -13.30 48.93
C ASN A 747 19.96 -13.93 47.90
N ARG A 748 21.19 -14.23 48.32
CA ARG A 748 22.19 -14.97 47.54
C ARG A 748 22.71 -16.12 48.39
N ALA A 749 22.29 -17.34 48.06
CA ALA A 749 22.67 -18.57 48.78
C ALA A 749 22.55 -18.43 50.32
N GLY A 750 21.46 -17.81 50.78
CA GLY A 750 21.17 -17.63 52.20
C GLY A 750 21.72 -16.34 52.81
N TYR A 751 22.51 -15.53 52.11
CA TYR A 751 22.97 -14.22 52.59
C TYR A 751 22.17 -13.08 51.97
N THR A 752 21.67 -12.16 52.80
CA THR A 752 20.94 -10.97 52.36
C THR A 752 21.53 -9.72 53.00
N LEU A 753 21.99 -8.76 52.19
CA LEU A 753 22.39 -7.44 52.67
C LEU A 753 21.14 -6.61 52.96
N VAL A 754 20.98 -6.16 54.19
CA VAL A 754 19.82 -5.37 54.65
C VAL A 754 20.27 -4.02 55.18
N LYS A 755 19.39 -3.02 55.10
CA LYS A 755 19.60 -1.73 55.76
C LYS A 755 19.11 -1.82 57.20
N VAL A 756 20.01 -1.68 58.17
CA VAL A 756 19.69 -1.79 59.60
C VAL A 756 19.46 -0.45 60.30
N GLY A 757 19.83 0.67 59.66
CA GLY A 757 19.58 2.00 60.20
C GLY A 757 20.53 3.09 59.67
N LEU A 758 20.67 4.17 60.45
CA LEU A 758 21.63 5.25 60.20
C LEU A 758 22.65 5.32 61.36
N GLY A 759 23.92 5.49 61.02
CA GLY A 759 25.00 5.76 61.96
C GLY A 759 25.25 7.25 62.17
N HIS A 760 26.36 7.59 62.83
CA HIS A 760 26.82 8.97 62.97
C HIS A 760 26.93 9.66 61.60
N ASN A 761 26.64 10.96 61.53
CA ASN A 761 26.62 11.76 60.30
C ASN A 761 25.65 11.28 59.21
N LYS A 762 24.56 10.59 59.59
CA LYS A 762 23.54 10.06 58.67
C LYS A 762 24.08 9.05 57.65
N VAL A 763 25.21 8.40 57.94
CA VAL A 763 25.77 7.34 57.10
C VAL A 763 24.90 6.09 57.22
N VAL A 764 24.60 5.42 56.11
CA VAL A 764 23.78 4.20 56.11
C VAL A 764 24.51 3.07 56.81
N LYS A 765 23.83 2.40 57.74
CA LYS A 765 24.28 1.13 58.33
C LYS A 765 23.63 -0.04 57.62
N TYR A 766 24.45 -1.01 57.24
CA TYR A 766 24.09 -2.27 56.60
C TYR A 766 24.28 -3.43 57.59
N GLY A 767 23.62 -4.55 57.34
CA GLY A 767 23.82 -5.81 58.05
C GLY A 767 23.65 -6.99 57.09
N ILE A 768 24.16 -8.17 57.43
CA ILE A 768 23.93 -9.40 56.67
C ILE A 768 22.98 -10.29 57.45
N LYS A 769 21.82 -10.60 56.85
CA LYS A 769 20.91 -11.64 57.34
C LYS A 769 21.29 -12.97 56.70
N LYS A 770 21.49 -14.01 57.51
CA LYS A 770 21.71 -15.38 57.03
C LYS A 770 20.46 -16.24 57.29
N GLU A 771 19.88 -16.83 56.25
CA GLU A 771 18.79 -17.79 56.42
C GLU A 771 19.37 -19.17 56.77
N GLY A 772 19.09 -19.65 57.99
CA GLY A 772 19.50 -20.99 58.45
C GLY A 772 20.34 -21.08 59.73
N SER A 773 20.20 -20.17 60.69
CA SER A 773 20.50 -20.47 62.11
C SER A 773 19.20 -20.34 62.92
N GLY A 774 18.42 -21.41 62.93
CA GLY A 774 17.21 -21.52 63.74
C GLY A 774 17.55 -21.42 65.22
N GLY A 775 16.97 -20.42 65.88
CA GLY A 775 16.69 -20.40 67.29
C GLY A 775 15.22 -20.03 67.44
N ASP A 776 14.41 -20.98 67.90
CA ASP A 776 13.01 -20.78 68.28
C ASP A 776 12.86 -19.58 69.20
N GLY A 777 11.86 -18.73 68.92
CA GLY A 777 11.52 -17.63 69.81
C GLY A 777 10.51 -16.64 69.24
N GLY A 778 9.23 -17.05 69.24
CA GLY A 778 8.15 -16.24 69.82
C GLY A 778 7.62 -15.02 69.07
N ASP A 779 6.34 -15.14 68.74
CA ASP A 779 5.26 -14.14 68.80
C ASP A 779 5.32 -12.84 67.98
N GLY A 780 4.21 -12.64 67.27
CA GLY A 780 3.85 -11.36 66.67
C GLY A 780 3.65 -10.28 67.73
N GLY A 781 3.97 -9.06 67.35
CA GLY A 781 3.71 -7.88 68.15
C GLY A 781 4.23 -6.64 67.45
N ASP A 782 3.31 -5.87 66.89
CA ASP A 782 3.50 -4.45 66.63
C ASP A 782 4.11 -3.78 67.86
N VAL A 783 5.17 -2.98 67.67
CA VAL A 783 5.61 -2.06 68.72
C VAL A 783 5.99 -0.71 68.11
N SER A 784 5.12 0.27 68.35
CA SER A 784 5.54 1.64 68.67
C SER A 784 5.71 1.76 70.20
N PRO A 785 6.54 2.71 70.69
CA PRO A 785 7.34 2.50 71.89
C PRO A 785 6.70 3.06 73.17
N SER A 786 7.02 2.48 74.33
CA SER A 786 7.09 3.21 75.61
C SER A 786 7.84 2.43 76.70
N PHE A 787 8.11 3.15 77.79
CA PHE A 787 9.24 3.07 78.73
C PHE A 787 9.10 2.08 79.91
N SER A 788 10.28 1.76 80.47
CA SER A 788 10.64 1.61 81.90
C SER A 788 10.29 0.35 82.72
N GLY A 789 11.28 -0.14 83.47
CA GLY A 789 11.08 -0.62 84.86
C GLY A 789 11.53 -2.05 85.22
N ASN A 790 12.73 -2.16 85.80
CA ASN A 790 13.28 -3.16 86.76
C ASN A 790 12.55 -4.50 87.07
N GLY A 791 13.36 -5.58 87.14
CA GLY A 791 13.44 -6.38 88.37
C GLY A 791 13.29 -7.92 88.30
N PHE A 792 14.41 -8.62 88.49
CA PHE A 792 14.61 -9.94 89.13
C PHE A 792 14.23 -11.29 88.45
N LYS A 793 15.16 -12.25 88.65
CA LYS A 793 15.35 -13.62 88.13
C LYS A 793 14.62 -14.71 88.98
N PRO A 794 14.92 -16.04 88.86
CA PRO A 794 14.69 -17.01 87.76
C PRO A 794 14.05 -18.34 88.27
N SER A 795 13.71 -19.29 87.40
CA SER A 795 13.84 -20.72 87.72
C SER A 795 13.93 -21.62 86.47
N VAL A 796 14.72 -22.67 86.62
CA VAL A 796 15.20 -23.74 85.71
C VAL A 796 14.50 -25.04 86.20
N PRO A 797 14.09 -26.04 85.38
CA PRO A 797 15.04 -27.01 84.79
C PRO A 797 14.68 -27.75 83.47
N ALA A 798 15.72 -27.94 82.64
CA ALA A 798 16.33 -29.19 82.11
C ALA A 798 15.54 -30.51 81.87
N PRO A 799 16.04 -31.41 80.97
CA PRO A 799 15.26 -32.16 79.97
C PRO A 799 15.40 -33.71 79.98
N ALA A 800 14.68 -34.43 79.10
CA ALA A 800 14.99 -35.80 78.62
C ALA A 800 14.31 -36.04 77.25
N ARG A 801 14.99 -36.28 76.11
CA ARG A 801 15.74 -37.44 75.55
C ARG A 801 14.95 -38.74 75.25
N ASN A 802 14.74 -38.93 73.93
CA ASN A 802 14.79 -40.13 73.06
C ASN A 802 14.12 -41.47 73.47
N ALA A 803 13.28 -42.01 72.56
CA ALA A 803 13.39 -43.37 72.02
C ALA A 803 12.38 -43.63 70.86
N PHE A 804 12.87 -44.14 69.72
CA PHE A 804 12.16 -45.04 68.78
C PHE A 804 12.31 -46.50 69.29
N PRO A 805 11.69 -47.60 68.74
CA PRO A 805 11.10 -47.80 67.39
C PRO A 805 9.86 -48.74 67.26
N GLY A 806 9.39 -48.94 66.01
CA GLY A 806 8.63 -50.11 65.52
C GLY A 806 7.13 -49.83 65.25
N GLY A 807 6.45 -50.33 64.20
CA GLY A 807 6.71 -51.22 63.07
C GLY A 807 5.37 -51.64 62.42
N GLY A 808 5.35 -51.99 61.12
CA GLY A 808 4.24 -52.63 60.38
C GLY A 808 3.20 -51.68 59.75
N VAL A 809 2.53 -51.92 58.61
CA VAL A 809 2.34 -53.08 57.73
C VAL A 809 1.97 -52.58 56.30
N VAL A 810 2.20 -53.45 55.32
CA VAL A 810 2.01 -53.43 53.87
C VAL A 810 0.59 -53.05 53.36
N GLY A 811 0.52 -52.29 52.25
CA GLY A 811 -0.65 -52.15 51.38
C GLY A 811 -0.25 -51.68 49.96
N SER A 812 -0.53 -52.52 48.95
CA SER A 812 -0.22 -52.32 47.51
C SER A 812 -1.14 -51.29 46.81
N PRO A 813 -0.74 -50.73 45.64
CA PRO A 813 -1.41 -49.59 45.00
C PRO A 813 -2.58 -50.00 44.07
N PRO A 814 -3.55 -49.11 43.79
CA PRO A 814 -4.64 -49.41 42.87
C PRO A 814 -4.21 -49.28 41.39
N SER A 815 -4.66 -50.24 40.57
CA SER A 815 -4.51 -50.27 39.11
C SER A 815 -5.55 -49.38 38.39
N PRO A 816 -5.27 -48.95 37.14
CA PRO A 816 -6.10 -48.00 36.39
C PRO A 816 -7.29 -48.67 35.65
N PRO A 817 -8.35 -47.93 35.32
CA PRO A 817 -9.47 -48.48 34.53
C PRO A 817 -9.16 -48.54 33.03
N SER A 818 -9.59 -49.62 32.37
CA SER A 818 -9.56 -49.82 30.90
C SER A 818 -10.80 -49.21 30.19
N PRO A 819 -10.75 -48.96 28.87
CA PRO A 819 -11.65 -48.02 28.16
C PRO A 819 -12.89 -48.69 27.55
N PRO A 820 -13.93 -47.93 27.15
CA PRO A 820 -14.97 -48.44 26.27
C PRO A 820 -14.57 -48.31 24.79
N ALA A 821 -14.98 -49.30 24.01
CA ALA A 821 -14.73 -49.44 22.58
C ALA A 821 -15.69 -48.61 21.72
N GLY A 822 -15.18 -48.16 20.56
CA GLY A 822 -15.96 -48.02 19.32
C GLY A 822 -16.36 -46.60 18.90
N CYS A 823 -15.65 -46.05 17.92
CA CYS A 823 -16.23 -45.46 16.71
C CYS A 823 -15.13 -45.11 15.70
N LEU A 824 -15.19 -45.74 14.53
CA LEU A 824 -14.38 -45.43 13.35
C LEU A 824 -14.84 -44.08 12.77
N GLY A 825 -13.94 -43.10 12.72
CA GLY A 825 -14.13 -41.83 12.02
C GLY A 825 -12.77 -41.18 11.78
N ARG A 826 -12.47 -40.87 10.51
CA ARG A 826 -11.24 -40.19 10.06
C ARG A 826 -11.02 -38.88 10.84
N PRO A 827 -9.78 -38.49 11.22
CA PRO A 827 -9.59 -37.26 11.96
C PRO A 827 -9.63 -36.05 11.02
N HIS A 828 -10.66 -35.21 11.21
CA HIS A 828 -10.58 -33.79 10.90
C HIS A 828 -9.56 -33.14 11.85
N CYS A 829 -8.68 -32.29 11.30
CA CYS A 829 -7.78 -31.43 12.08
C CYS A 829 -8.56 -30.69 13.17
N GLN A 830 -8.17 -30.88 14.44
CA GLN A 830 -8.67 -30.06 15.55
C GLN A 830 -8.02 -28.67 15.52
N PRO A 831 -8.74 -27.60 15.91
CA PRO A 831 -8.16 -26.28 16.05
C PRO A 831 -7.24 -26.19 17.29
N ASP A 832 -6.21 -25.35 17.16
CA ASP A 832 -5.14 -25.04 18.12
C ASP A 832 -5.66 -24.78 19.56
N PRO A 833 -5.16 -25.48 20.60
CA PRO A 833 -5.54 -25.23 21.99
C PRO A 833 -4.98 -23.91 22.58
N PHE A 834 -4.32 -23.04 21.80
CA PHE A 834 -3.71 -21.79 22.30
C PHE A 834 -4.04 -20.51 21.51
N ALA A 835 -5.18 -20.46 20.81
CA ALA A 835 -5.65 -19.21 20.21
C ALA A 835 -6.30 -18.27 21.25
N ASP A 836 -5.49 -17.60 22.08
CA ASP A 836 -5.93 -16.46 22.87
C ASP A 836 -5.81 -15.16 22.07
N GLY A 837 -6.97 -14.57 21.75
CA GLY A 837 -7.17 -13.12 21.66
C GLY A 837 -6.52 -12.36 20.48
N LEU A 838 -6.98 -12.60 19.25
CA LEU A 838 -6.90 -11.59 18.19
C LEU A 838 -8.31 -11.13 17.82
N VAL A 839 -8.59 -9.84 17.99
CA VAL A 839 -9.80 -9.21 17.46
C VAL A 839 -9.64 -9.16 15.94
N ILE A 840 -10.37 -10.04 15.24
CA ILE A 840 -10.50 -9.98 13.78
C ILE A 840 -11.26 -8.69 13.46
N VAL A 841 -10.55 -7.69 12.91
CA VAL A 841 -11.20 -6.57 12.24
C VAL A 841 -11.70 -7.11 10.90
N HIS A 842 -13.03 -7.12 10.73
CA HIS A 842 -13.69 -7.50 9.48
C HIS A 842 -13.16 -6.62 8.33
N VAL A 843 -12.43 -7.21 7.40
CA VAL A 843 -12.20 -6.64 6.07
C VAL A 843 -13.46 -6.94 5.25
N PRO A 844 -14.14 -5.92 4.66
CA PRO A 844 -15.31 -6.18 3.83
C PRO A 844 -14.89 -6.83 2.51
N ASP A 845 -15.67 -7.83 2.10
CA ASP A 845 -15.50 -8.64 0.89
C ASP A 845 -15.18 -7.78 -0.35
N CYS A 846 -14.09 -8.13 -1.02
CA CYS A 846 -13.80 -7.66 -2.37
C CYS A 846 -14.65 -8.47 -3.35
N PRO A 847 -15.44 -7.83 -4.25
CA PRO A 847 -16.29 -8.56 -5.17
C PRO A 847 -15.45 -9.20 -6.28
N GLU A 848 -15.60 -10.51 -6.43
CA GLU A 848 -15.21 -11.23 -7.65
C GLU A 848 -15.77 -10.51 -8.87
N ARG A 849 -14.92 -10.31 -9.88
CA ARG A 849 -15.32 -9.84 -11.22
C ARG A 849 -14.38 -10.43 -12.29
N PRO A 850 -14.87 -10.51 -13.54
CA PRO A 850 -14.91 -11.70 -14.39
C PRO A 850 -13.64 -12.03 -15.17
#